data_AF-A0A2M9E6E8-F1
#
_entry.id   AF-A0A2M9E6E8-F1
#
_cell.length_a   1.000
_cell.length_b   1.000
_cell.length_c   1.000
_cell.angle_alpha   90.00
_cell.angle_beta   90.00
_cell.angle_gamma   90.00
#
_symmetry.space_group_name_H-M   'P 1'
#
loop_
_entity.id
_entity.type
_entity.pdbx_description
1 polymer ?
#
loop_
_entity_poly.entity_id
_entity_poly.type
_entity_poly.pdbx_seq_one_letter_code
_entity_poly.pdbx_strand_id
1 'polypeptide(L)'
;MRAKRSFPRSGPMKDMTTASATPPNARTVLRSSGSTRGRMLPALCMLLAMPMVAVAAGAAAAGDDAVEALLVEAGSVKTSDVARFQQLLSELDARAHDATPQQRQRLQILRAYRHALLGESTPAVTLLEDVLAESRDVDIRFETGGLLSNIHAANRRFEDSLRILEDVLPLRDHIGDLETRHRGMLNAGVVYNQVGEYRLGQQLAQAVIDSRPQPRNACAAENLVAESALGMEQDVDEARLRANIAHCDSINERVFAAFARAHLARWLAASDRVDHAIRLLEGYLSTVENIRYPLLQGVYHALLAEYRLREGASEKAETHALVAVERTRGIGNAEPLVSAYGTLYRIAGGRGDAAATLEAYKAFVDAERRHLNDVKSREMAYQIVRHQSQQQAQQIELLNQKNALLELDQNSTKQRARLWLVVAGLLAFLLATTAYWAFTTKRLQMRLRRLAELDALTGVSNRHHFSEKAGRLLATCRQDHRVVALLTFDLDHFKQVNDRFGHEAGDWVLQQVAKACAELCGPGDCIGRLGGEEFAMLLPGCDAATGRRVAEDALAQLAAVDTRQRGYDLSIAASFGITDTTLSGYDLTRLMSHADRAMYAAKRAGRARVAVFDEDNVRALMPRPGTPDAAVDLRERRVQPV
;
A
#
# COMPACT_ATOMS: atom_id res chain seq x y z
N MET A 1 32.42 32.53 -56.97
CA MET A 1 32.59 33.68 -56.04
C MET A 1 32.46 33.17 -54.61
N ARG A 2 33.52 33.30 -53.81
CA ARG A 2 33.63 32.79 -52.43
C ARG A 2 32.89 33.71 -51.45
N ALA A 3 32.13 33.13 -50.52
CA ALA A 3 31.74 33.81 -49.28
C ALA A 3 31.96 32.85 -48.09
N LYS A 4 33.07 33.06 -47.37
CA LYS A 4 33.34 32.51 -46.04
C LYS A 4 32.37 33.14 -45.04
N ARG A 5 31.73 32.35 -44.18
CA ARG A 5 31.18 32.86 -42.91
C ARG A 5 31.65 31.97 -41.76
N SER A 6 32.29 32.65 -40.82
CA SER A 6 32.96 32.18 -39.62
C SER A 6 31.97 31.96 -38.48
N PHE A 7 32.11 30.84 -37.79
CA PHE A 7 31.54 30.57 -36.46
C PHE A 7 32.29 31.37 -35.36
N PRO A 8 31.62 31.80 -34.27
CA PRO A 8 32.29 32.13 -33.03
C PRO A 8 32.40 30.89 -32.12
N ARG A 9 33.60 30.73 -31.54
CA ARG A 9 33.94 29.80 -30.45
C ARG A 9 33.27 30.25 -29.14
N SER A 10 32.69 29.31 -28.40
CA SER A 10 32.48 29.42 -26.95
C SER A 10 33.19 28.25 -26.24
N GLY A 11 33.81 28.56 -25.10
CA GLY A 11 34.84 27.76 -24.41
C GLY A 11 34.35 26.56 -23.59
N PRO A 12 35.26 25.92 -22.84
CA PRO A 12 35.12 24.55 -22.37
C PRO A 12 34.30 24.44 -21.08
N MET A 13 33.41 23.45 -21.01
CA MET A 13 32.77 23.02 -19.77
C MET A 13 33.49 21.79 -19.21
N LYS A 14 33.73 21.88 -17.90
CA LYS A 14 34.62 21.09 -17.05
C LYS A 14 34.21 19.63 -16.89
N ASP A 15 35.24 18.82 -16.66
CA ASP A 15 35.21 17.47 -16.09
C ASP A 15 34.34 17.39 -14.82
N MET A 16 33.53 16.34 -14.74
CA MET A 16 33.00 15.82 -13.49
C MET A 16 33.12 14.30 -13.50
N THR A 17 34.24 13.83 -12.96
CA THR A 17 34.47 12.50 -12.39
C THR A 17 33.58 12.27 -11.16
N THR A 18 33.43 10.99 -10.78
CA THR A 18 32.74 10.37 -9.62
C THR A 18 31.37 9.75 -9.98
N ALA A 19 31.00 8.53 -9.61
CA ALA A 19 31.67 7.46 -8.87
C ALA A 19 30.98 6.13 -9.22
N SER A 20 31.78 5.07 -9.29
CA SER A 20 31.37 3.67 -9.39
C SER A 20 30.73 3.19 -8.08
N ALA A 21 29.57 2.53 -8.15
CA ALA A 21 29.05 1.72 -7.06
C ALA A 21 28.57 0.35 -7.58
N THR A 22 29.45 -0.63 -7.45
CA THR A 22 29.18 -2.07 -7.52
C THR A 22 28.30 -2.52 -6.34
N PRO A 23 27.29 -3.41 -6.54
CA PRO A 23 26.71 -4.17 -5.43
C PRO A 23 27.51 -5.46 -5.17
N PRO A 24 27.60 -5.94 -3.91
CA PRO A 24 28.40 -7.09 -3.58
C PRO A 24 27.66 -8.42 -3.77
N ASN A 25 28.47 -9.43 -4.10
CA ASN A 25 28.17 -10.86 -4.05
C ASN A 25 27.60 -11.29 -2.69
N ALA A 26 26.57 -12.15 -2.73
CA ALA A 26 26.25 -13.05 -1.62
C ALA A 26 26.05 -14.48 -2.15
N ARG A 27 27.12 -15.28 -2.06
CA ARG A 27 27.11 -16.74 -2.11
C ARG A 27 27.24 -17.26 -0.68
N THR A 28 26.20 -17.92 -0.15
CA THR A 28 26.30 -18.92 0.92
C THR A 28 25.07 -19.83 0.80
N VAL A 29 25.13 -20.97 0.12
CA VAL A 29 25.40 -22.32 0.68
C VAL A 29 24.65 -22.58 1.99
N LEU A 30 23.55 -23.33 1.91
CA LEU A 30 23.08 -24.22 2.98
C LEU A 30 22.40 -25.43 2.35
N ARG A 31 23.15 -26.54 2.28
CA ARG A 31 22.63 -27.90 2.21
C ARG A 31 22.05 -28.24 3.57
N SER A 32 20.85 -28.81 3.61
CA SER A 32 20.47 -29.74 4.68
C SER A 32 19.51 -30.81 4.17
N SER A 33 20.03 -32.02 4.17
CA SER A 33 19.36 -33.32 4.04
C SER A 33 18.47 -33.65 5.24
N GLY A 34 17.39 -34.40 5.01
CA GLY A 34 16.59 -35.12 6.01
C GLY A 34 15.36 -35.75 5.35
N SER A 35 15.48 -36.97 4.80
CA SER A 35 15.15 -38.27 5.42
C SER A 35 13.65 -38.64 5.40
N THR A 36 13.30 -39.46 4.41
CA THR A 36 12.62 -40.76 4.54
C THR A 36 11.78 -41.06 5.80
N ARG A 37 10.49 -41.40 5.61
CA ARG A 37 9.94 -42.77 5.82
C ARG A 37 8.40 -42.86 5.71
N GLY A 38 7.96 -43.90 4.99
CA GLY A 38 6.73 -44.68 5.24
C GLY A 38 5.57 -44.37 4.29
N ARG A 39 4.84 -45.33 3.71
CA ARG A 39 4.80 -46.80 3.81
C ARG A 39 4.07 -47.35 2.58
N MET A 40 4.43 -48.60 2.27
CA MET A 40 3.92 -49.54 1.26
C MET A 40 2.39 -49.74 1.22
N LEU A 41 1.82 -50.00 0.03
CA LEU A 41 1.39 -51.35 -0.42
C LEU A 41 1.07 -51.35 -1.96
N PRO A 42 1.13 -52.52 -2.63
CA PRO A 42 1.32 -52.64 -4.08
C PRO A 42 0.03 -52.90 -4.85
N ALA A 43 0.02 -52.51 -6.13
CA ALA A 43 -0.87 -53.11 -7.13
C ALA A 43 -0.05 -53.36 -8.40
N LEU A 44 0.40 -54.61 -8.48
CA LEU A 44 0.93 -55.31 -9.64
C LEU A 44 -0.11 -55.27 -10.77
N CYS A 45 0.19 -54.61 -11.90
CA CYS A 45 -0.34 -55.00 -13.21
C CYS A 45 0.34 -54.22 -14.34
N MET A 46 0.69 -54.96 -15.40
CA MET A 46 1.12 -54.51 -16.73
C MET A 46 2.59 -54.11 -16.93
N LEU A 47 3.44 -55.15 -16.94
CA LEU A 47 4.45 -55.29 -17.99
C LEU A 47 3.76 -55.38 -19.36
N LEU A 48 4.19 -54.53 -20.29
CA LEU A 48 4.11 -54.61 -21.78
C LEU A 48 3.62 -53.31 -22.43
N ALA A 49 4.48 -52.27 -22.49
CA ALA A 49 4.49 -51.23 -23.54
C ALA A 49 5.68 -50.26 -23.40
N MET A 50 6.90 -50.73 -23.67
CA MET A 50 8.00 -49.88 -24.17
C MET A 50 8.85 -50.77 -25.10
N PRO A 51 8.88 -50.47 -26.41
CA PRO A 51 9.73 -49.40 -26.92
C PRO A 51 9.06 -48.62 -28.07
N MET A 52 8.50 -47.44 -27.79
CA MET A 52 8.13 -46.50 -28.86
C MET A 52 8.32 -45.03 -28.47
N VAL A 53 8.37 -44.72 -27.17
CA VAL A 53 8.58 -43.34 -26.69
C VAL A 53 10.05 -42.88 -26.82
N ALA A 54 11.02 -43.79 -26.77
CA ALA A 54 12.44 -43.43 -26.91
C ALA A 54 12.86 -43.09 -28.36
N VAL A 55 12.19 -43.68 -29.36
CA VAL A 55 12.47 -43.38 -30.78
C VAL A 55 11.85 -42.04 -31.20
N ALA A 56 10.66 -41.72 -30.70
CA ALA A 56 10.02 -40.43 -30.94
C ALA A 56 10.78 -39.26 -30.28
N ALA A 57 11.32 -39.46 -29.07
CA ALA A 57 12.15 -38.46 -28.41
C ALA A 57 13.51 -38.27 -29.10
N GLY A 58 14.15 -39.34 -29.58
CA GLY A 58 15.40 -39.28 -30.34
C GLY A 58 15.24 -38.65 -31.73
N ALA A 59 14.12 -38.93 -32.42
CA ALA A 59 13.81 -38.32 -33.71
C ALA A 59 13.43 -36.84 -33.58
N ALA A 60 12.70 -36.46 -32.52
CA ALA A 60 12.36 -35.06 -32.24
C ALA A 60 13.62 -34.23 -31.87
N ALA A 61 14.52 -34.77 -31.05
CA ALA A 61 15.78 -34.10 -30.71
C ALA A 61 16.74 -33.97 -31.91
N ALA A 62 16.84 -35.02 -32.75
CA ALA A 62 17.64 -34.94 -33.98
C ALA A 62 17.03 -34.01 -35.04
N GLY A 63 15.69 -33.93 -35.09
CA GLY A 63 14.95 -32.99 -35.92
C GLY A 63 15.23 -31.53 -35.54
N ASP A 64 15.19 -31.25 -34.23
CA ASP A 64 15.47 -29.94 -33.62
C ASP A 64 16.89 -29.45 -33.95
N ASP A 65 17.92 -30.27 -33.70
CA ASP A 65 19.32 -29.93 -33.99
C ASP A 65 19.56 -29.65 -35.49
N ALA A 66 18.92 -30.43 -36.36
CA ALA A 66 19.09 -30.28 -37.80
C ALA A 66 18.31 -29.08 -38.37
N VAL A 67 17.16 -28.69 -37.80
CA VAL A 67 16.47 -27.45 -38.20
C VAL A 67 17.27 -26.25 -37.71
N GLU A 68 17.78 -26.30 -36.48
CA GLU A 68 18.60 -25.23 -35.90
C GLU A 68 19.86 -24.97 -36.73
N ALA A 69 20.57 -26.02 -37.14
CA ALA A 69 21.76 -25.88 -38.00
C ALA A 69 21.44 -25.16 -39.33
N LEU A 70 20.32 -25.51 -39.97
CA LEU A 70 19.87 -24.85 -41.21
C LEU A 70 19.49 -23.39 -40.99
N LEU A 71 18.83 -23.05 -39.86
CA LEU A 71 18.48 -21.67 -39.52
C LEU A 71 19.72 -20.80 -39.29
N VAL A 72 20.72 -21.34 -38.59
CA VAL A 72 22.00 -20.66 -38.35
C VAL A 72 22.74 -20.45 -39.67
N GLU A 73 22.83 -21.47 -40.52
CA GLU A 73 23.48 -21.35 -41.83
C GLU A 73 22.76 -20.30 -42.70
N ALA A 74 21.43 -20.38 -42.81
CA ALA A 74 20.63 -19.43 -43.57
C ALA A 74 20.80 -17.99 -43.05
N GLY A 75 20.87 -17.84 -41.73
CA GLY A 75 21.11 -16.56 -41.06
C GLY A 75 22.48 -15.95 -41.37
N SER A 76 23.50 -16.79 -41.54
CA SER A 76 24.87 -16.37 -41.83
C SER A 76 25.12 -16.02 -43.30
N VAL A 77 24.43 -16.68 -44.23
CA VAL A 77 24.70 -16.59 -45.67
C VAL A 77 23.93 -15.47 -46.37
N LYS A 78 22.69 -15.15 -45.94
CA LYS A 78 21.85 -14.02 -46.40
C LYS A 78 22.26 -13.38 -47.75
N THR A 79 23.01 -12.27 -47.69
CA THR A 79 23.44 -11.46 -48.85
C THR A 79 24.81 -11.85 -49.40
N SER A 80 25.57 -12.68 -48.69
CA SER A 80 26.85 -13.19 -49.18
C SER A 80 26.66 -14.27 -50.25
N ASP A 81 25.61 -15.08 -50.15
CA ASP A 81 25.18 -16.00 -51.21
C ASP A 81 23.65 -16.14 -51.28
N VAL A 82 23.04 -15.30 -52.11
CA VAL A 82 21.58 -15.25 -52.29
C VAL A 82 21.02 -16.57 -52.82
N ALA A 83 21.77 -17.31 -53.65
CA ALA A 83 21.31 -18.57 -54.21
C ALA A 83 21.27 -19.66 -53.14
N ARG A 84 22.35 -19.80 -52.36
CA ARG A 84 22.39 -20.72 -51.21
C ARG A 84 21.35 -20.34 -50.16
N PHE A 85 21.15 -19.06 -49.88
CA PHE A 85 20.11 -18.60 -48.96
C PHE A 85 18.70 -19.02 -49.40
N GLN A 86 18.37 -18.89 -50.69
CA GLN A 86 17.08 -19.35 -51.23
C GLN A 86 16.92 -20.88 -51.14
N GLN A 87 17.99 -21.62 -51.40
CA GLN A 87 17.99 -23.08 -51.26
C GLN A 87 17.73 -23.48 -49.80
N LEU A 88 18.45 -22.88 -48.84
CA LEU A 88 18.28 -23.15 -47.42
C LEU A 88 16.87 -22.84 -46.92
N LEU A 89 16.26 -21.73 -47.39
CA LEU A 89 14.86 -21.45 -47.09
C LEU A 89 13.90 -22.52 -47.61
N SER A 90 14.15 -23.06 -48.81
CA SER A 90 13.33 -24.13 -49.37
C SER A 90 13.49 -25.45 -48.59
N GLU A 91 14.72 -25.76 -48.15
CA GLU A 91 15.01 -26.91 -47.29
C GLU A 91 14.34 -26.76 -45.90
N LEU A 92 14.37 -25.56 -45.32
CA LEU A 92 13.68 -25.24 -44.07
C LEU A 92 12.16 -25.32 -44.21
N ASP A 93 11.59 -24.87 -45.32
CA ASP A 93 10.15 -24.94 -45.59
C ASP A 93 9.66 -26.39 -45.66
N ALA A 94 10.43 -27.28 -46.29
CA ALA A 94 10.13 -28.71 -46.34
C ALA A 94 10.12 -29.36 -44.94
N ARG A 95 10.91 -28.82 -44.00
CA ARG A 95 11.08 -29.31 -42.63
C ARG A 95 10.32 -28.48 -41.59
N ALA A 96 9.43 -27.57 -42.01
CA ALA A 96 8.72 -26.67 -41.10
C ALA A 96 7.81 -27.39 -40.08
N HIS A 97 7.43 -28.64 -40.35
CA HIS A 97 6.65 -29.48 -39.44
C HIS A 97 7.48 -30.06 -38.29
N ASP A 98 8.80 -30.19 -38.47
CA ASP A 98 9.74 -30.66 -37.45
C ASP A 98 10.20 -29.52 -36.53
N ALA A 99 9.94 -28.26 -36.92
CA ALA A 99 10.45 -27.08 -36.24
C ALA A 99 9.65 -26.73 -34.97
N THR A 100 10.38 -26.37 -33.91
CA THR A 100 9.79 -25.82 -32.69
C THR A 100 9.07 -24.48 -32.96
N PRO A 101 8.18 -24.01 -32.08
CA PRO A 101 7.55 -22.69 -32.24
C PRO A 101 8.54 -21.54 -32.44
N GLN A 102 9.65 -21.51 -31.69
CA GLN A 102 10.69 -20.49 -31.81
C GLN A 102 11.43 -20.61 -33.16
N GLN A 103 11.73 -21.83 -33.62
CA GLN A 103 12.36 -22.05 -34.93
C GLN A 103 11.46 -21.62 -36.09
N ARG A 104 10.14 -21.85 -35.99
CA ARG A 104 9.17 -21.37 -36.98
C ARG A 104 9.14 -19.85 -37.05
N GLN A 105 9.22 -19.16 -35.90
CA GLN A 105 9.33 -17.70 -35.85
C GLN A 105 10.62 -17.20 -36.50
N ARG A 106 11.76 -17.84 -36.22
CA ARG A 106 13.04 -17.49 -36.88
C ARG A 106 13.01 -17.73 -38.38
N LEU A 107 12.35 -18.80 -38.84
CA LEU A 107 12.09 -19.03 -40.27
C LEU A 107 11.22 -17.92 -40.89
N GLN A 108 10.16 -17.47 -40.20
CA GLN A 108 9.34 -16.34 -40.65
C GLN A 108 10.15 -15.04 -40.77
N ILE A 109 11.06 -14.76 -39.83
CA ILE A 109 11.97 -13.60 -39.91
C ILE A 109 12.87 -13.70 -41.15
N LEU A 110 13.44 -14.88 -41.44
CA LEU A 110 14.27 -15.06 -42.63
C LEU A 110 13.47 -14.95 -43.94
N ARG A 111 12.21 -15.42 -43.98
CA ARG A 111 11.31 -15.20 -45.11
C ARG A 111 10.98 -13.72 -45.29
N ALA A 112 10.68 -13.01 -44.21
CA ALA A 112 10.44 -11.58 -44.25
C ALA A 112 11.68 -10.80 -44.73
N TYR A 113 12.87 -11.20 -44.28
CA TYR A 113 14.14 -10.65 -44.77
C TYR A 113 14.30 -10.83 -46.29
N ARG A 114 13.99 -12.02 -46.82
CA ARG A 114 13.99 -12.29 -48.27
C ARG A 114 13.00 -11.37 -49.01
N HIS A 115 11.78 -11.26 -48.51
CA HIS A 115 10.76 -10.38 -49.11
C HIS A 115 11.23 -8.92 -49.13
N ALA A 116 11.80 -8.43 -48.03
CA ALA A 116 12.37 -7.08 -47.94
C ALA A 116 13.51 -6.86 -48.94
N LEU A 117 14.41 -7.85 -49.12
CA LEU A 117 15.49 -7.79 -50.11
C LEU A 117 14.97 -7.68 -51.56
N LEU A 118 13.85 -8.34 -51.86
CA LEU A 118 13.21 -8.29 -53.18
C LEU A 118 12.34 -7.04 -53.40
N GLY A 119 12.19 -6.18 -52.37
CA GLY A 119 11.32 -5.01 -52.41
C GLY A 119 9.84 -5.31 -52.14
N GLU A 120 9.52 -6.52 -51.66
CA GLU A 120 8.17 -6.98 -51.36
C GLU A 120 7.81 -6.62 -49.90
N SER A 121 7.53 -5.34 -49.64
CA SER A 121 7.32 -4.82 -48.29
C SER A 121 6.10 -5.41 -47.57
N THR A 122 4.96 -5.56 -48.25
CA THR A 122 3.70 -6.03 -47.65
C THR A 122 3.82 -7.42 -47.01
N PRO A 123 4.25 -8.48 -47.73
CA PRO A 123 4.39 -9.80 -47.11
C PRO A 123 5.47 -9.83 -46.02
N ALA A 124 6.53 -9.02 -46.13
CA ALA A 124 7.54 -8.90 -45.09
C ALA A 124 6.97 -8.32 -43.78
N VAL A 125 6.19 -7.23 -43.88
CA VAL A 125 5.54 -6.58 -42.73
C VAL A 125 4.58 -7.53 -42.04
N THR A 126 3.69 -8.19 -42.78
CA THR A 126 2.71 -9.14 -42.21
C THR A 126 3.40 -10.23 -41.41
N LEU A 127 4.44 -10.87 -41.96
CA LEU A 127 5.17 -11.93 -41.26
C LEU A 127 5.81 -11.45 -39.96
N LEU A 128 6.37 -10.22 -39.93
CA LEU A 128 7.06 -9.70 -38.76
C LEU A 128 6.08 -9.19 -37.69
N GLU A 129 4.95 -8.62 -38.09
CA GLU A 129 3.86 -8.24 -37.18
C GLU A 129 3.29 -9.48 -36.47
N ASP A 130 3.07 -10.57 -37.20
CA ASP A 130 2.63 -11.85 -36.63
C ASP A 130 3.64 -12.39 -35.61
N VAL A 131 4.94 -12.40 -35.95
CA VAL A 131 6.01 -12.85 -35.03
C VAL A 131 6.06 -11.98 -33.77
N LEU A 132 5.94 -10.65 -33.87
CA LEU A 132 5.95 -9.76 -32.71
C LEU A 132 4.73 -9.93 -31.81
N ALA A 133 3.56 -10.24 -32.39
CA ALA A 133 2.33 -10.49 -31.65
C ALA A 133 2.39 -11.82 -30.87
N GLU A 134 2.98 -12.85 -31.47
CA GLU A 134 3.03 -14.20 -30.88
C GLU A 134 4.21 -14.40 -29.93
N SER A 135 5.38 -13.83 -30.23
CA SER A 135 6.61 -14.16 -29.51
C SER A 135 6.73 -13.46 -28.16
N ARG A 136 7.13 -14.25 -27.16
CA ARG A 136 7.53 -13.79 -25.81
C ARG A 136 9.04 -13.81 -25.59
N ASP A 137 9.77 -14.36 -26.55
CA ASP A 137 11.22 -14.46 -26.51
C ASP A 137 11.85 -13.09 -26.80
N VAL A 138 12.73 -12.63 -25.91
CA VAL A 138 13.29 -11.26 -25.98
C VAL A 138 14.22 -11.12 -27.19
N ASP A 139 14.97 -12.16 -27.55
CA ASP A 139 15.92 -12.15 -28.66
C ASP A 139 15.16 -12.10 -30.00
N ILE A 140 14.12 -12.93 -30.14
CA ILE A 140 13.23 -12.94 -31.33
C ILE A 140 12.54 -11.59 -31.47
N ARG A 141 11.96 -11.04 -30.40
CA ARG A 141 11.29 -9.74 -30.45
C ARG A 141 12.24 -8.61 -30.84
N PHE A 142 13.46 -8.62 -30.31
CA PHE A 142 14.47 -7.61 -30.62
C PHE A 142 14.91 -7.64 -32.09
N GLU A 143 15.22 -8.83 -32.62
CA GLU A 143 15.57 -8.99 -34.03
C GLU A 143 14.41 -8.59 -34.95
N THR A 144 13.20 -9.08 -34.64
CA THR A 144 11.99 -8.85 -35.43
C THR A 144 11.62 -7.37 -35.47
N GLY A 145 11.60 -6.71 -34.31
CA GLY A 145 11.30 -5.28 -34.21
C GLY A 145 12.33 -4.40 -34.91
N GLY A 146 13.62 -4.73 -34.81
CA GLY A 146 14.66 -4.04 -35.56
C GLY A 146 14.47 -4.14 -37.08
N LEU A 147 14.20 -5.34 -37.60
CA LEU A 147 13.97 -5.54 -39.04
C LEU A 147 12.67 -4.87 -39.51
N LEU A 148 11.57 -5.02 -38.76
CA LEU A 148 10.28 -4.42 -39.08
C LEU A 148 10.38 -2.88 -39.08
N SER A 149 11.05 -2.31 -38.10
CA SER A 149 11.30 -0.88 -38.02
C SER A 149 12.06 -0.36 -39.25
N ASN A 150 13.10 -1.07 -39.70
CA ASN A 150 13.84 -0.72 -40.91
C ASN A 150 12.94 -0.77 -42.16
N ILE A 151 12.11 -1.81 -42.29
CA ILE A 151 11.15 -1.92 -43.41
C ILE A 151 10.13 -0.77 -43.36
N HIS A 152 9.60 -0.42 -42.19
CA HIS A 152 8.67 0.71 -42.08
C HIS A 152 9.32 2.05 -42.47
N ALA A 153 10.53 2.33 -42.00
CA ALA A 153 11.25 3.55 -42.38
C ALA A 153 11.52 3.59 -43.90
N ALA A 154 11.95 2.47 -44.51
CA ALA A 154 12.13 2.37 -45.96
C ALA A 154 10.84 2.59 -46.75
N ASN A 155 9.67 2.28 -46.17
CA ASN A 155 8.35 2.52 -46.75
C ASN A 155 7.68 3.83 -46.28
N ARG A 156 8.46 4.78 -45.71
CA ARG A 156 7.99 6.10 -45.26
C ARG A 156 6.99 6.08 -44.10
N ARG A 157 6.88 4.96 -43.38
CA ARG A 157 6.11 4.83 -42.14
C ARG A 157 7.02 5.15 -40.93
N PHE A 158 7.50 6.38 -40.88
CA PHE A 158 8.53 6.80 -39.91
C PHE A 158 8.04 6.75 -38.45
N GLU A 159 6.81 7.16 -38.18
CA GLU A 159 6.25 7.11 -36.82
C GLU A 159 6.16 5.67 -36.30
N ASP A 160 5.66 4.74 -37.13
CA ASP A 160 5.56 3.33 -36.77
C ASP A 160 6.95 2.70 -36.57
N SER A 161 7.90 3.03 -37.45
CA SER A 161 9.29 2.62 -37.34
C SER A 161 9.93 3.06 -36.01
N LEU A 162 9.78 4.33 -35.65
CA LEU A 162 10.38 4.91 -34.44
C LEU A 162 9.71 4.39 -33.17
N ARG A 163 8.38 4.22 -33.16
CA ARG A 163 7.66 3.64 -32.02
C ARG A 163 8.14 2.22 -31.72
N ILE A 164 8.33 1.40 -32.76
CA ILE A 164 8.89 0.05 -32.60
C ILE A 164 10.30 0.11 -32.01
N LEU A 165 11.14 1.06 -32.43
CA LEU A 165 12.48 1.22 -31.84
C LEU A 165 12.44 1.63 -30.37
N GLU A 166 11.54 2.53 -29.97
CA GLU A 166 11.39 2.90 -28.56
C GLU A 166 11.01 1.69 -27.69
N ASP A 167 10.23 0.75 -28.24
CA ASP A 167 9.85 -0.47 -27.54
C ASP A 167 10.98 -1.51 -27.47
N VAL A 168 11.71 -1.73 -28.57
CA VAL A 168 12.70 -2.83 -28.63
C VAL A 168 14.11 -2.43 -28.24
N LEU A 169 14.53 -1.19 -28.49
CA LEU A 169 15.91 -0.77 -28.24
C LEU A 169 16.33 -0.82 -26.75
N PRO A 170 15.45 -0.57 -25.76
CA PRO A 170 15.76 -0.80 -24.34
C PRO A 170 16.03 -2.27 -23.99
N LEU A 171 15.58 -3.22 -24.82
CA LEU A 171 15.82 -4.64 -24.58
C LEU A 171 17.27 -5.05 -24.86
N ARG A 172 18.09 -4.20 -25.50
CA ARG A 172 19.45 -4.54 -25.96
C ARG A 172 20.32 -5.18 -24.86
N ASP A 173 20.22 -4.67 -23.63
CA ASP A 173 21.06 -5.08 -22.51
C ASP A 173 20.65 -6.44 -21.93
N HIS A 174 19.46 -6.91 -22.31
CA HIS A 174 18.89 -8.20 -21.92
C HIS A 174 19.08 -9.28 -22.99
N ILE A 175 19.61 -8.93 -24.17
CA ILE A 175 19.84 -9.88 -25.29
C ILE A 175 21.06 -10.73 -24.97
N GLY A 176 20.88 -12.04 -24.86
CA GLY A 176 21.96 -12.97 -24.53
C GLY A 176 22.96 -13.16 -25.67
N ASP A 177 22.46 -13.29 -26.89
CA ASP A 177 23.27 -13.46 -28.09
C ASP A 177 23.83 -12.13 -28.60
N LEU A 178 25.16 -12.02 -28.59
CA LEU A 178 25.88 -10.82 -29.03
C LEU A 178 25.59 -10.49 -30.50
N GLU A 179 25.44 -11.49 -31.36
CA GLU A 179 25.20 -11.25 -32.78
C GLU A 179 23.79 -10.74 -33.06
N THR A 180 22.80 -11.25 -32.34
CA THR A 180 21.43 -10.71 -32.36
C THR A 180 21.40 -9.27 -31.86
N ARG A 181 22.14 -8.97 -30.80
CA ARG A 181 22.29 -7.60 -30.29
C ARG A 181 22.90 -6.68 -31.34
N HIS A 182 23.99 -7.09 -32.00
CA HIS A 182 24.62 -6.33 -33.08
C HIS A 182 23.67 -6.07 -34.25
N ARG A 183 22.96 -7.10 -34.74
CA ARG A 183 22.00 -6.95 -35.87
C ARG A 183 20.90 -5.94 -35.54
N GLY A 184 20.30 -6.02 -34.36
CA GLY A 184 19.25 -5.08 -33.95
C GLY A 184 19.76 -3.65 -33.80
N MET A 185 20.96 -3.46 -33.24
CA MET A 185 21.60 -2.14 -33.15
C MET A 185 21.93 -1.55 -34.53
N LEU A 186 22.40 -2.37 -35.47
CA LEU A 186 22.66 -1.93 -36.85
C LEU A 186 21.36 -1.54 -37.57
N ASN A 187 20.29 -2.32 -37.44
CA ASN A 187 18.99 -1.96 -37.98
C ASN A 187 18.46 -0.64 -37.40
N ALA A 188 18.58 -0.44 -36.08
CA ALA A 188 18.21 0.81 -35.44
C ALA A 188 19.07 1.99 -35.94
N GLY A 189 20.37 1.77 -36.15
CA GLY A 189 21.26 2.77 -36.70
C GLY A 189 20.93 3.18 -38.14
N VAL A 190 20.56 2.21 -38.99
CA VAL A 190 20.04 2.48 -40.34
C VAL A 190 18.77 3.33 -40.29
N VAL A 191 17.84 3.02 -39.39
CA VAL A 191 16.61 3.82 -39.20
C VAL A 191 16.95 5.24 -38.76
N TYR A 192 17.87 5.42 -37.81
CA TYR A 192 18.30 6.76 -37.37
C TYR A 192 18.91 7.57 -38.53
N ASN A 193 19.76 6.96 -39.35
CA ASN A 193 20.26 7.61 -40.57
C ASN A 193 19.11 7.98 -41.53
N GLN A 194 18.14 7.08 -41.73
CA GLN A 194 17.00 7.33 -42.61
C GLN A 194 16.12 8.48 -42.12
N VAL A 195 15.97 8.69 -40.81
CA VAL A 195 15.24 9.83 -40.24
C VAL A 195 16.06 11.12 -40.12
N GLY A 196 17.37 11.07 -40.43
CA GLY A 196 18.27 12.23 -40.40
C GLY A 196 19.08 12.38 -39.10
N GLU A 197 18.89 11.50 -38.13
CA GLU A 197 19.61 11.48 -36.86
C GLU A 197 20.94 10.72 -36.98
N TYR A 198 21.79 11.17 -37.91
CA TYR A 198 23.05 10.49 -38.27
C TYR A 198 24.01 10.30 -37.09
N ARG A 199 24.00 11.20 -36.10
CA ARG A 199 24.84 11.07 -34.90
C ARG A 199 24.46 9.83 -34.08
N LEU A 200 23.17 9.54 -33.95
CA LEU A 200 22.69 8.35 -33.24
C LEU A 200 23.03 7.08 -34.02
N GLY A 201 22.86 7.11 -35.35
CA GLY A 201 23.29 6.03 -36.24
C GLY A 201 24.77 5.70 -36.08
N GLN A 202 25.63 6.71 -36.11
CA GLN A 202 27.07 6.56 -35.92
C GLN A 202 27.43 6.01 -34.54
N GLN A 203 26.77 6.48 -33.48
CA GLN A 203 27.01 6.00 -32.11
C GLN A 203 26.69 4.50 -31.96
N LEU A 204 25.56 4.05 -32.53
CA LEU A 204 25.19 2.63 -32.50
C LEU A 204 26.17 1.79 -33.31
N ALA A 205 26.56 2.25 -34.50
CA ALA A 205 27.53 1.56 -35.34
C ALA A 205 28.89 1.43 -34.66
N GLN A 206 29.38 2.51 -34.04
CA GLN A 206 30.65 2.52 -33.33
C GLN A 206 30.61 1.60 -32.10
N ALA A 207 29.50 1.59 -31.35
CA ALA A 207 29.32 0.66 -30.24
C ALA A 207 29.40 -0.80 -30.69
N VAL A 208 28.87 -1.14 -31.88
CA VAL A 208 28.99 -2.49 -32.48
C VAL A 208 30.44 -2.80 -32.87
N ILE A 209 31.18 -1.84 -33.42
CA ILE A 209 32.61 -2.02 -33.77
C ILE A 209 33.44 -2.24 -32.51
N ASP A 210 33.22 -1.44 -31.47
CA ASP A 210 33.96 -1.49 -30.21
C ASP A 210 33.75 -2.82 -29.46
N SER A 211 32.60 -3.48 -29.66
CA SER A 211 32.29 -4.80 -29.10
C SER A 211 32.80 -5.99 -29.92
N ARG A 212 33.64 -5.77 -30.94
CA ARG A 212 34.30 -6.79 -31.78
C ARG A 212 33.28 -7.74 -32.45
N PRO A 213 32.54 -7.26 -33.46
CA PRO A 213 31.47 -8.01 -34.09
C PRO A 213 32.01 -9.10 -35.02
N GLN A 214 31.19 -10.09 -35.36
CA GLN A 214 31.54 -11.02 -36.44
C GLN A 214 31.79 -10.29 -37.77
N PRO A 215 32.55 -10.90 -38.71
CA PRO A 215 33.00 -10.22 -39.92
C PRO A 215 31.88 -9.53 -40.73
N ARG A 216 30.71 -10.17 -40.87
CA ARG A 216 29.55 -9.59 -41.58
C ARG A 216 29.02 -8.34 -40.88
N ASN A 217 28.86 -8.38 -39.57
CA ASN A 217 28.37 -7.25 -38.79
C ASN A 217 29.42 -6.12 -38.71
N ALA A 218 30.72 -6.44 -38.72
CA ALA A 218 31.78 -5.44 -38.88
C ALA A 218 31.67 -4.68 -40.21
N CYS A 219 31.49 -5.41 -41.31
CA CYS A 219 31.29 -4.84 -42.65
C CYS A 219 30.05 -3.92 -42.70
N ALA A 220 28.94 -4.34 -42.09
CA ALA A 220 27.72 -3.54 -42.00
C ALA A 220 27.89 -2.30 -41.11
N ALA A 221 28.56 -2.42 -39.96
CA ALA A 221 28.81 -1.31 -39.04
C ALA A 221 29.68 -0.22 -39.68
N GLU A 222 30.76 -0.60 -40.36
CA GLU A 222 31.63 0.34 -41.05
C GLU A 222 30.93 1.05 -42.23
N ASN A 223 30.03 0.36 -42.94
CA ASN A 223 29.15 1.00 -43.91
C ASN A 223 28.27 2.07 -43.26
N LEU A 224 27.66 1.73 -42.12
CA LEU A 224 26.78 2.64 -41.40
C LEU A 224 27.53 3.87 -40.87
N VAL A 225 28.77 3.70 -40.36
CA VAL A 225 29.64 4.81 -39.97
C VAL A 225 29.94 5.74 -41.15
N ALA A 226 30.28 5.17 -42.31
CA ALA A 226 30.55 5.94 -43.52
C ALA A 226 29.32 6.72 -43.99
N GLU A 227 28.14 6.09 -44.00
CA GLU A 227 26.88 6.73 -44.33
C GLU A 227 26.56 7.89 -43.37
N SER A 228 26.66 7.66 -42.05
CA SER A 228 26.39 8.68 -41.04
C SER A 228 27.34 9.88 -41.16
N ALA A 229 28.63 9.62 -41.39
CA ALA A 229 29.62 10.68 -41.53
C ALA A 229 29.39 11.52 -42.80
N LEU A 230 29.13 10.88 -43.95
CA LEU A 230 28.77 11.57 -45.19
C LEU A 230 27.46 12.38 -45.03
N GLY A 231 26.46 11.83 -44.34
CA GLY A 231 25.20 12.52 -44.06
C GLY A 231 25.35 13.75 -43.14
N MET A 232 26.39 13.79 -42.30
CA MET A 232 26.76 14.94 -41.48
C MET A 232 27.79 15.87 -42.15
N GLU A 233 28.13 15.63 -43.42
CA GLU A 233 29.20 16.35 -44.14
C GLU A 233 30.55 16.34 -43.40
N GLN A 234 30.82 15.25 -42.65
CA GLN A 234 32.09 15.03 -41.98
C GLN A 234 33.09 14.39 -42.94
N ASP A 235 34.37 14.73 -42.77
CA ASP A 235 35.42 14.07 -43.54
C ASP A 235 35.57 12.61 -43.12
N VAL A 236 35.63 11.73 -44.11
CA VAL A 236 35.80 10.28 -43.93
C VAL A 236 37.13 9.91 -44.54
N ASP A 237 37.95 9.20 -43.77
CA ASP A 237 39.24 8.72 -44.27
C ASP A 237 39.05 7.76 -45.46
N GLU A 238 39.62 8.09 -46.62
CA GLU A 238 39.62 7.25 -47.82
C GLU A 238 40.19 5.86 -47.51
N ALA A 239 41.22 5.77 -46.66
CA ALA A 239 41.82 4.49 -46.29
C ALA A 239 40.84 3.61 -45.52
N ARG A 240 40.03 4.19 -44.62
CA ARG A 240 38.97 3.48 -43.89
C ARG A 240 37.90 2.94 -44.83
N LEU A 241 37.44 3.75 -45.78
CA LEU A 241 36.45 3.31 -46.79
C LEU A 241 36.99 2.14 -47.62
N ARG A 242 38.23 2.23 -48.10
CA ARG A 242 38.88 1.16 -48.88
C ARG A 242 39.09 -0.11 -48.05
N ALA A 243 39.50 0.03 -46.79
CA ALA A 243 39.68 -1.11 -45.89
C ALA A 243 38.35 -1.85 -45.66
N ASN A 244 37.24 -1.12 -45.47
CA ASN A 244 35.93 -1.74 -45.34
C ASN A 244 35.50 -2.47 -46.63
N ILE A 245 35.72 -1.88 -47.82
CA ILE A 245 35.45 -2.56 -49.09
C ILE A 245 36.21 -3.89 -49.17
N ALA A 246 37.52 -3.88 -48.89
CA ALA A 246 38.35 -5.07 -48.92
C ALA A 246 37.89 -6.13 -47.90
N HIS A 247 37.49 -5.69 -46.69
CA HIS A 247 36.92 -6.56 -45.67
C HIS A 247 35.63 -7.23 -46.14
N CYS A 248 34.66 -6.45 -46.62
CA CYS A 248 33.40 -6.96 -47.15
C CYS A 248 33.60 -7.92 -48.34
N ASP A 249 34.54 -7.63 -49.24
CA ASP A 249 34.88 -8.52 -50.36
C ASP A 249 35.49 -9.85 -49.87
N SER A 250 36.35 -9.81 -48.85
CA SER A 250 37.03 -11.00 -48.31
C SER A 250 36.06 -12.04 -47.73
N ILE A 251 34.89 -11.59 -47.28
CA ILE A 251 33.80 -12.43 -46.76
C ILE A 251 32.66 -12.61 -47.77
N ASN A 252 32.87 -12.18 -49.03
CA ASN A 252 31.90 -12.25 -50.12
C ASN A 252 30.56 -11.54 -49.80
N GLU A 253 30.55 -10.50 -48.95
CA GLU A 253 29.35 -9.70 -48.64
C GLU A 253 29.06 -8.66 -49.72
N ARG A 254 28.43 -9.10 -50.81
CA ARG A 254 28.30 -8.31 -52.05
C ARG A 254 27.47 -7.03 -51.91
N VAL A 255 26.39 -7.08 -51.14
CA VAL A 255 25.48 -5.92 -50.98
C VAL A 255 26.18 -4.80 -50.20
N PHE A 256 26.78 -5.11 -49.06
CA PHE A 256 27.49 -4.13 -48.26
C PHE A 256 28.76 -3.62 -48.94
N ALA A 257 29.48 -4.49 -49.66
CA ALA A 257 30.63 -4.06 -50.44
C ALA A 257 30.25 -3.09 -51.58
N ALA A 258 29.05 -3.23 -52.15
CA ALA A 258 28.54 -2.31 -53.16
C ALA A 258 28.13 -0.95 -52.55
N PHE A 259 27.45 -0.92 -51.40
CA PHE A 259 27.19 0.33 -50.69
C PHE A 259 28.49 1.05 -50.29
N ALA A 260 29.49 0.32 -49.78
CA ALA A 260 30.78 0.89 -49.42
C ALA A 260 31.49 1.54 -50.63
N ARG A 261 31.38 0.93 -51.82
CA ARG A 261 31.86 1.51 -53.08
C ARG A 261 31.07 2.75 -53.49
N ALA A 262 29.75 2.77 -53.30
CA ALA A 262 28.93 3.96 -53.54
C ALA A 262 29.31 5.12 -52.60
N HIS A 263 29.57 4.84 -51.31
CA HIS A 263 30.09 5.83 -50.36
C HIS A 263 31.46 6.37 -50.78
N LEU A 264 32.39 5.49 -51.18
CA LEU A 264 33.70 5.90 -51.71
C LEU A 264 33.57 6.72 -53.00
N ALA A 265 32.66 6.36 -53.90
CA ALA A 265 32.40 7.13 -55.12
C ALA A 265 31.88 8.54 -54.82
N ARG A 266 30.94 8.68 -53.86
CA ARG A 266 30.46 9.99 -53.37
C ARG A 266 31.60 10.82 -52.79
N TRP A 267 32.44 10.22 -51.95
CA TRP A 267 33.61 10.88 -51.35
C TRP A 267 34.64 11.33 -52.42
N LEU A 268 34.94 10.47 -53.40
CA LEU A 268 35.85 10.78 -54.51
C LEU A 268 35.31 11.94 -55.37
N ALA A 269 34.02 11.93 -55.69
CA ALA A 269 33.39 13.00 -56.45
C ALA A 269 33.35 14.33 -55.67
N ALA A 270 33.16 14.29 -54.35
CA ALA A 270 33.26 15.46 -53.47
C ALA A 270 34.70 16.02 -53.41
N SER A 271 35.70 15.15 -53.57
CA SER A 271 37.12 15.49 -53.63
C SER A 271 37.61 15.84 -55.05
N ASP A 272 36.70 16.19 -55.96
CA ASP A 272 36.97 16.56 -57.36
C ASP A 272 37.66 15.46 -58.20
N ARG A 273 37.51 14.19 -57.81
CA ARG A 273 38.07 13.01 -58.49
C ARG A 273 36.98 12.18 -59.17
N VAL A 274 36.16 12.85 -59.99
CA VAL A 274 34.97 12.24 -60.64
C VAL A 274 35.35 11.03 -61.52
N ASP A 275 36.45 11.10 -62.26
CA ASP A 275 36.89 10.00 -63.14
C ASP A 275 37.22 8.72 -62.34
N HIS A 276 37.76 8.88 -61.12
CA HIS A 276 38.05 7.75 -60.23
C HIS A 276 36.75 7.13 -59.71
N ALA A 277 35.76 7.96 -59.38
CA ALA A 277 34.43 7.50 -58.95
C ALA A 277 33.73 6.71 -60.06
N ILE A 278 33.77 7.21 -61.31
CA ILE A 278 33.20 6.53 -62.47
C ILE A 278 33.87 5.17 -62.70
N ARG A 279 35.20 5.12 -62.77
CA ARG A 279 35.93 3.84 -62.95
C ARG A 279 35.62 2.83 -61.85
N LEU A 280 35.49 3.29 -60.60
CA LEU A 280 35.11 2.45 -59.47
C LEU A 280 33.71 1.86 -59.65
N LEU A 281 32.72 2.68 -60.01
CA LEU A 281 31.34 2.24 -60.17
C LEU A 281 31.16 1.33 -61.39
N GLU A 282 31.73 1.70 -62.55
CA GLU A 282 31.63 0.91 -63.79
C GLU A 282 32.32 -0.45 -63.67
N GLY A 283 33.48 -0.50 -63.00
CA GLY A 283 34.21 -1.75 -62.78
C GLY A 283 33.42 -2.79 -61.99
N TYR A 284 32.40 -2.38 -61.25
CA TYR A 284 31.54 -3.25 -60.45
C TYR A 284 30.07 -3.25 -60.87
N LEU A 285 29.72 -2.53 -61.94
CA LEU A 285 28.32 -2.35 -62.34
C LEU A 285 27.64 -3.69 -62.66
N SER A 286 28.31 -4.56 -63.43
CA SER A 286 27.79 -5.89 -63.76
C SER A 286 27.55 -6.76 -62.52
N THR A 287 28.38 -6.61 -61.49
CA THR A 287 28.18 -7.30 -60.21
C THR A 287 26.90 -6.80 -59.54
N VAL A 288 26.68 -5.48 -59.51
CA VAL A 288 25.49 -4.86 -58.92
C VAL A 288 24.22 -5.18 -59.70
N GLU A 289 24.27 -5.21 -61.03
CA GLU A 289 23.14 -5.59 -61.88
C GLU A 289 22.71 -7.06 -61.63
N ASN A 290 23.66 -7.92 -61.28
CA ASN A 290 23.39 -9.31 -60.90
C ASN A 290 22.88 -9.46 -59.45
N ILE A 291 23.14 -8.49 -58.58
CA ILE A 291 22.50 -8.42 -57.26
C ILE A 291 21.04 -8.00 -57.51
N ARG A 292 20.09 -8.93 -57.31
CA ARG A 292 18.63 -8.70 -57.45
C ARG A 292 18.09 -7.79 -56.32
N TYR A 293 18.64 -6.59 -56.20
CA TYR A 293 18.29 -5.58 -55.20
C TYR A 293 18.06 -4.22 -55.87
N PRO A 294 16.80 -3.86 -56.20
CA PRO A 294 16.50 -2.70 -57.05
C PRO A 294 16.99 -1.35 -56.51
N LEU A 295 16.98 -1.14 -55.19
CA LEU A 295 17.47 0.10 -54.57
C LEU A 295 18.96 0.32 -54.86
N LEU A 296 19.78 -0.71 -54.66
CA LEU A 296 21.23 -0.63 -54.87
C LEU A 296 21.57 -0.36 -56.35
N GLN A 297 20.88 -1.04 -57.27
CA GLN A 297 21.01 -0.78 -58.71
C GLN A 297 20.67 0.68 -59.02
N GLY A 298 19.54 1.17 -58.49
CA GLY A 298 19.14 2.56 -58.61
C GLY A 298 20.19 3.57 -58.16
N VAL A 299 20.80 3.34 -57.00
CA VAL A 299 21.88 4.19 -56.47
C VAL A 299 23.08 4.23 -57.42
N TYR A 300 23.55 3.08 -57.90
CA TYR A 300 24.69 3.01 -58.81
C TYR A 300 24.43 3.76 -60.13
N HIS A 301 23.28 3.51 -60.74
CA HIS A 301 22.90 4.16 -61.99
C HIS A 301 22.68 5.68 -61.79
N ALA A 302 22.09 6.12 -60.67
CA ALA A 302 21.93 7.55 -60.41
C ALA A 302 23.29 8.27 -60.25
N LEU A 303 24.24 7.67 -59.53
CA LEU A 303 25.59 8.22 -59.38
C LEU A 303 26.35 8.26 -60.72
N LEU A 304 26.30 7.17 -61.49
CA LEU A 304 26.92 7.12 -62.83
C LEU A 304 26.30 8.15 -63.78
N ALA A 305 24.98 8.31 -63.74
CA ALA A 305 24.28 9.30 -64.54
C ALA A 305 24.78 10.72 -64.23
N GLU A 306 24.84 11.07 -62.94
CA GLU A 306 25.32 12.37 -62.50
C GLU A 306 26.78 12.62 -62.89
N TYR A 307 27.65 11.64 -62.64
CA TYR A 307 29.09 11.78 -62.88
C TYR A 307 29.43 11.81 -64.38
N ARG A 308 28.79 10.96 -65.20
CA ARG A 308 28.96 11.00 -66.65
C ARG A 308 28.48 12.31 -67.27
N LEU A 309 27.43 12.93 -66.70
CA LEU A 309 27.01 14.26 -67.14
C LEU A 309 28.07 15.33 -66.79
N ARG A 310 28.73 15.23 -65.63
CA ARG A 310 29.84 16.14 -65.26
C ARG A 310 31.05 16.03 -66.19
N GLU A 311 31.34 14.84 -66.70
CA GLU A 311 32.37 14.60 -67.74
C GLU A 311 31.92 15.04 -69.15
N GLY A 312 30.66 15.46 -69.34
CA GLY A 312 30.11 15.84 -70.65
C GLY A 312 29.62 14.68 -71.51
N ALA A 313 29.57 13.45 -70.98
CA ALA A 313 29.10 12.25 -71.67
C ALA A 313 27.56 12.10 -71.57
N SER A 314 26.81 13.04 -72.16
CA SER A 314 25.36 13.16 -72.02
C SER A 314 24.56 11.92 -72.43
N GLU A 315 24.95 11.19 -73.48
CA GLU A 315 24.23 9.97 -73.90
C GLU A 315 24.35 8.83 -72.88
N LYS A 316 25.57 8.64 -72.32
CA LYS A 316 25.79 7.65 -71.25
C LYS A 316 25.04 8.06 -69.99
N ALA A 317 25.08 9.35 -69.65
CA ALA A 317 24.39 9.90 -68.50
C ALA A 317 22.86 9.67 -68.58
N GLU A 318 22.27 9.93 -69.75
CA GLU A 318 20.84 9.67 -69.99
C GLU A 318 20.49 8.19 -69.84
N THR A 319 21.30 7.30 -70.42
CA THR A 319 21.10 5.85 -70.31
C THR A 319 21.06 5.40 -68.85
N HIS A 320 22.05 5.82 -68.04
CA HIS A 320 22.06 5.48 -66.62
C HIS A 320 20.88 6.13 -65.87
N ALA A 321 20.51 7.38 -66.18
CA ALA A 321 19.40 8.04 -65.50
C ALA A 321 18.06 7.33 -65.74
N LEU A 322 17.80 6.88 -66.97
CA LEU A 322 16.58 6.13 -67.31
C LEU A 322 16.52 4.79 -66.54
N VAL A 323 17.63 4.07 -66.47
CA VAL A 323 17.71 2.82 -65.67
C VAL A 323 17.50 3.11 -64.19
N ALA A 324 18.09 4.18 -63.64
CA ALA A 324 17.89 4.55 -62.25
C ALA A 324 16.41 4.81 -61.93
N VAL A 325 15.70 5.53 -62.82
CA VAL A 325 14.25 5.77 -62.70
C VAL A 325 13.45 4.48 -62.76
N GLU A 326 13.78 3.58 -63.69
CA GLU A 326 13.10 2.28 -63.82
C GLU A 326 13.28 1.42 -62.57
N ARG A 327 14.52 1.27 -62.07
CA ARG A 327 14.84 0.39 -60.94
C ARG A 327 14.30 0.89 -59.60
N THR A 328 14.09 2.19 -59.45
CA THR A 328 13.63 2.79 -58.19
C THR A 328 12.17 3.22 -58.19
N ARG A 329 11.45 2.96 -59.29
CA ARG A 329 10.01 3.24 -59.38
C ARG A 329 9.25 2.47 -58.30
N GLY A 330 8.51 3.18 -57.47
CA GLY A 330 7.71 2.60 -56.38
C GLY A 330 8.48 2.32 -55.09
N ILE A 331 9.81 2.55 -55.06
CA ILE A 331 10.59 2.46 -53.82
C ILE A 331 10.42 3.76 -53.03
N GLY A 332 10.26 3.65 -51.70
CA GLY A 332 10.07 4.80 -50.82
C GLY A 332 11.24 5.79 -50.80
N ASN A 333 12.46 5.39 -51.17
CA ASN A 333 13.61 6.30 -51.18
C ASN A 333 13.64 7.18 -52.45
N ALA A 334 13.50 8.50 -52.26
CA ALA A 334 13.44 9.46 -53.36
C ALA A 334 14.82 9.98 -53.83
N GLU A 335 15.91 9.80 -53.08
CA GLU A 335 17.21 10.44 -53.43
C GLU A 335 17.74 10.00 -54.83
N PRO A 336 17.79 8.70 -55.19
CA PRO A 336 18.23 8.31 -56.53
C PRO A 336 17.32 8.83 -57.65
N LEU A 337 16.00 8.91 -57.39
CA LEU A 337 15.03 9.46 -58.34
C LEU A 337 15.25 10.96 -58.58
N VAL A 338 15.52 11.74 -57.52
CA VAL A 338 15.81 13.17 -57.64
C VAL A 338 17.08 13.39 -58.48
N SER A 339 18.15 12.65 -58.21
CA SER A 339 19.40 12.76 -58.99
C SER A 339 19.22 12.33 -60.46
N ALA A 340 18.48 11.24 -60.70
CA ALA A 340 18.22 10.74 -62.05
C ALA A 340 17.36 11.73 -62.88
N TYR A 341 16.22 12.18 -62.34
CA TYR A 341 15.38 13.17 -63.04
C TYR A 341 16.09 14.51 -63.21
N GLY A 342 16.89 14.95 -62.23
CA GLY A 342 17.70 16.16 -62.36
C GLY A 342 18.77 16.06 -63.44
N THR A 343 19.30 14.85 -63.69
CA THR A 343 20.21 14.57 -64.80
C THR A 343 19.48 14.61 -66.15
N LEU A 344 18.32 13.96 -66.26
CA LEU A 344 17.49 14.00 -67.48
C LEU A 344 17.06 15.43 -67.84
N TYR A 345 16.65 16.21 -66.84
CA TYR A 345 16.29 17.62 -67.02
C TYR A 345 17.45 18.45 -67.59
N ARG A 346 18.66 18.32 -67.02
CA ARG A 346 19.85 19.04 -67.52
C ARG A 346 20.22 18.64 -68.94
N ILE A 347 20.09 17.36 -69.29
CA ILE A 347 20.35 16.85 -70.64
C ILE A 347 19.32 17.40 -71.64
N ALA A 348 18.03 17.36 -71.30
CA ALA A 348 16.97 17.90 -72.14
C ALA A 348 17.16 19.40 -72.40
N GLY A 349 17.50 20.17 -71.36
CA GLY A 349 17.81 21.60 -71.48
C GLY A 349 18.99 21.89 -72.40
N GLY A 350 20.03 21.04 -72.37
CA GLY A 350 21.19 21.14 -73.27
C GLY A 350 20.88 20.85 -74.75
N ARG A 351 19.80 20.11 -75.05
CA ARG A 351 19.38 19.79 -76.43
C ARG A 351 18.57 20.92 -77.08
N GLY A 352 18.08 21.89 -76.31
CA GLY A 352 17.28 23.01 -76.82
C GLY A 352 15.83 22.66 -77.17
N ASP A 353 15.35 21.44 -76.87
CA ASP A 353 13.94 21.06 -77.03
C ASP A 353 13.14 21.55 -75.82
N ALA A 354 12.35 22.60 -76.02
CA ALA A 354 11.53 23.21 -74.98
C ALA A 354 10.44 22.28 -74.43
N ALA A 355 9.86 21.41 -75.27
CA ALA A 355 8.80 20.49 -74.86
C ALA A 355 9.38 19.37 -73.97
N ALA A 356 10.44 18.73 -74.42
CA ALA A 356 11.14 17.69 -73.66
C ALA A 356 11.73 18.24 -72.35
N THR A 357 12.27 19.46 -72.38
CA THR A 357 12.80 20.12 -71.17
C THR A 357 11.70 20.37 -70.13
N LEU A 358 10.53 20.85 -70.56
CA LEU A 358 9.41 21.10 -69.65
C LEU A 358 8.88 19.80 -69.03
N GLU A 359 8.82 18.71 -69.80
CA GLU A 359 8.40 17.40 -69.29
C GLU A 359 9.41 16.86 -68.25
N ALA A 360 10.70 16.88 -68.57
CA ALA A 360 11.76 16.47 -67.65
C ALA A 360 11.80 17.34 -66.39
N TYR A 361 11.57 18.65 -66.51
CA TYR A 361 11.49 19.57 -65.39
C TYR A 361 10.32 19.24 -64.46
N LYS A 362 9.12 18.95 -65.00
CA LYS A 362 7.95 18.53 -64.18
C LYS A 362 8.28 17.27 -63.38
N ALA A 363 8.86 16.26 -64.04
CA ALA A 363 9.24 15.02 -63.37
C ALA A 363 10.28 15.24 -62.26
N PHE A 364 11.28 16.10 -62.51
CA PHE A 364 12.28 16.49 -61.51
C PHE A 364 11.66 17.21 -60.31
N VAL A 365 10.84 18.24 -60.54
CA VAL A 365 10.17 18.98 -59.46
C VAL A 365 9.23 18.10 -58.65
N ASP A 366 8.51 17.17 -59.31
CA ASP A 366 7.65 16.23 -58.61
C ASP A 366 8.45 15.25 -57.75
N ALA A 367 9.63 14.82 -58.20
CA ALA A 367 10.53 13.99 -57.40
C ALA A 367 11.14 14.76 -56.22
N GLU A 368 11.59 16.00 -56.45
CA GLU A 368 12.18 16.88 -55.43
C GLU A 368 11.14 17.25 -54.36
N ARG A 369 9.91 17.60 -54.76
CA ARG A 369 8.80 17.88 -53.84
C ARG A 369 8.49 16.66 -52.98
N ARG A 370 8.44 15.46 -53.56
CA ARG A 370 8.24 14.21 -52.82
C ARG A 370 9.36 14.00 -51.81
N HIS A 371 10.62 14.17 -52.22
CA HIS A 371 11.77 14.06 -51.34
C HIS A 371 11.72 15.06 -50.17
N LEU A 372 11.45 16.35 -50.43
CA LEU A 372 11.34 17.38 -49.40
C LEU A 372 10.20 17.10 -48.41
N ASN A 373 9.06 16.62 -48.91
CA ASN A 373 7.95 16.21 -48.06
C ASN A 373 8.35 15.02 -47.17
N ASP A 374 9.12 14.06 -47.68
CA ASP A 374 9.63 12.94 -46.89
C ASP A 374 10.62 13.41 -45.82
N VAL A 375 11.54 14.32 -46.16
CA VAL A 375 12.50 14.93 -45.22
C VAL A 375 11.77 15.66 -44.09
N LYS A 376 10.71 16.41 -44.41
CA LYS A 376 9.88 17.07 -43.40
C LYS A 376 9.13 16.05 -42.54
N SER A 377 8.56 15.01 -43.16
CA SER A 377 7.76 13.99 -42.47
C SER A 377 8.60 13.17 -41.49
N ARG A 378 9.82 12.76 -41.88
CA ARG A 378 10.71 11.99 -41.00
C ARG A 378 11.19 12.78 -39.78
N GLU A 379 11.51 14.06 -39.96
CA GLU A 379 11.92 14.95 -38.85
C GLU A 379 10.75 15.15 -37.88
N MET A 380 9.56 15.44 -38.41
CA MET A 380 8.35 15.58 -37.58
C MET A 380 8.03 14.29 -36.83
N ALA A 381 8.10 13.12 -37.49
CA ALA A 381 7.86 11.83 -36.86
C ALA A 381 8.81 11.59 -35.68
N TYR A 382 10.11 11.91 -35.84
CA TYR A 382 11.08 11.83 -34.75
C TYR A 382 10.73 12.72 -33.57
N GLN A 383 10.38 13.99 -33.83
CA GLN A 383 9.98 14.92 -32.76
C GLN A 383 8.67 14.50 -32.06
N ILE A 384 7.68 14.00 -32.82
CA ILE A 384 6.40 13.53 -32.28
C ILE A 384 6.62 12.35 -31.33
N VAL A 385 7.31 11.31 -31.80
CA VAL A 385 7.53 10.08 -31.03
C VAL A 385 8.34 10.40 -29.77
N ARG A 386 9.41 11.18 -29.88
CA ARG A 386 10.20 11.64 -28.74
C ARG A 386 9.39 12.44 -27.72
N HIS A 387 8.53 13.35 -28.18
CA HIS A 387 7.69 14.15 -27.31
C HIS A 387 6.65 13.29 -26.57
N GLN A 388 6.01 12.36 -27.28
CA GLN A 388 5.06 11.42 -26.69
C GLN A 388 5.72 10.55 -25.62
N SER A 389 6.91 10.00 -25.91
CA SER A 389 7.70 9.21 -24.95
C SER A 389 8.04 10.00 -23.68
N GLN A 390 8.46 11.26 -23.84
CA GLN A 390 8.72 12.16 -22.70
C GLN A 390 7.46 12.46 -21.87
N GLN A 391 6.32 12.68 -22.52
CA GLN A 391 5.04 12.91 -21.84
C GLN A 391 4.60 11.67 -21.04
N GLN A 392 4.72 10.48 -21.62
CA GLN A 392 4.39 9.23 -20.93
C GLN A 392 5.28 9.01 -19.71
N ALA A 393 6.59 9.26 -19.83
CA ALA A 393 7.51 9.16 -18.70
C ALA A 393 7.12 10.11 -17.56
N GLN A 394 6.75 11.36 -17.87
CA GLN A 394 6.26 12.33 -16.88
C GLN A 394 4.95 11.88 -16.21
N GLN A 395 4.04 11.26 -16.96
CA GLN A 395 2.79 10.75 -16.42
C GLN A 395 3.01 9.57 -15.47
N ILE A 396 3.92 8.64 -15.81
CA ILE A 396 4.30 7.52 -14.94
C ILE A 396 4.91 8.05 -13.64
N GLU A 397 5.82 9.02 -13.73
CA GLU A 397 6.42 9.64 -12.54
C GLU A 397 5.36 10.31 -11.65
N LEU A 398 4.42 11.05 -12.24
CA LEU A 398 3.32 11.66 -11.50
C LEU A 398 2.41 10.60 -10.83
N LEU A 399 2.14 9.49 -11.52
CA LEU A 399 1.38 8.38 -10.96
C LEU A 399 2.12 7.73 -9.78
N ASN A 400 3.43 7.52 -9.90
CA ASN A 400 4.26 6.99 -8.82
C ASN A 400 4.27 7.92 -7.60
N GLN A 401 4.39 9.23 -7.81
CA GLN A 401 4.30 10.22 -6.74
C GLN A 401 2.92 10.20 -6.05
N LYS A 402 1.83 10.08 -6.81
CA LYS A 402 0.48 9.93 -6.26
C LYS A 402 0.33 8.64 -5.44
N ASN A 403 0.85 7.52 -5.93
CA ASN A 403 0.82 6.25 -5.22
C ASN A 403 1.58 6.34 -3.89
N ALA A 404 2.78 6.95 -3.88
CA ALA A 404 3.53 7.19 -2.66
C ALA A 404 2.78 8.07 -1.64
N LEU A 405 2.09 9.12 -2.11
CA LEU A 405 1.25 9.96 -1.25
C LEU A 405 0.06 9.19 -0.66
N LEU A 406 -0.60 8.34 -1.47
CA LEU A 406 -1.70 7.50 -1.00
C LEU A 406 -1.24 6.50 0.06
N GLU A 407 -0.06 5.90 -0.10
CA GLU A 407 0.52 5.02 0.92
C GLU A 407 0.79 5.75 2.24
N LEU A 408 1.30 6.98 2.18
CA LEU A 408 1.52 7.83 3.36
C LEU A 408 0.21 8.20 4.06
N ASP A 409 -0.84 8.54 3.31
CA ASP A 409 -2.15 8.85 3.86
C ASP A 409 -2.81 7.62 4.53
N GLN A 410 -2.73 6.46 3.89
CA GLN A 410 -3.19 5.19 4.47
C GLN A 410 -2.45 4.84 5.77
N ASN A 411 -1.15 5.08 5.84
CA ASN A 411 -0.38 4.86 7.06
C ASN A 411 -0.76 5.86 8.16
N SER A 412 -0.98 7.13 7.79
CA SER A 412 -1.40 8.18 8.72
C SER A 412 -2.80 7.92 9.29
N THR A 413 -3.75 7.49 8.46
CA THR A 413 -5.11 7.13 8.90
C THR A 413 -5.12 5.90 9.80
N LYS A 414 -4.32 4.86 9.50
CA LYS A 414 -4.13 3.70 10.39
C LYS A 414 -3.54 4.11 11.74
N GLN A 415 -2.55 5.01 11.75
CA GLN A 415 -1.97 5.55 13.00
C GLN A 415 -3.01 6.33 13.80
N ARG A 416 -3.80 7.20 13.16
CA ARG A 416 -4.89 7.94 13.81
C ARG A 416 -5.94 7.00 14.41
N ALA A 417 -6.33 5.94 13.69
CA ALA A 417 -7.28 4.95 14.20
C ALA A 417 -6.75 4.20 15.43
N ARG A 418 -5.47 3.78 15.42
CA ARG A 418 -4.81 3.18 16.60
C ARG A 418 -4.78 4.13 17.79
N LEU A 419 -4.46 5.40 17.56
CA LEU A 419 -4.47 6.40 18.62
C LEU A 419 -5.86 6.54 19.24
N TRP A 420 -6.92 6.63 18.41
CA TRP A 420 -8.30 6.70 18.91
C TRP A 420 -8.73 5.46 19.69
N LEU A 421 -8.27 4.27 19.29
CA LEU A 421 -8.51 3.04 20.07
C LEU A 421 -7.86 3.10 21.46
N VAL A 422 -6.62 3.60 21.55
CA VAL A 422 -5.93 3.78 22.84
C VAL A 422 -6.64 4.84 23.69
N VAL A 423 -7.02 5.98 23.11
CA VAL A 423 -7.75 7.06 23.81
C VAL A 423 -9.10 6.56 24.33
N ALA A 424 -9.86 5.83 23.50
CA ALA A 424 -11.14 5.25 23.92
C ALA A 424 -10.96 4.23 25.06
N GLY A 425 -9.90 3.40 24.99
CA GLY A 425 -9.55 2.46 26.05
C GLY A 425 -9.21 3.15 27.38
N LEU A 426 -8.41 4.23 27.34
CA LEU A 426 -8.06 5.03 28.52
C LEU A 426 -9.30 5.71 29.14
N LEU A 427 -10.20 6.25 28.30
CA LEU A 427 -11.45 6.85 28.76
C LEU A 427 -12.36 5.82 29.43
N ALA A 428 -12.50 4.63 28.84
CA ALA A 428 -13.29 3.54 29.41
C ALA A 428 -12.71 3.08 30.76
N PHE A 429 -11.38 2.99 30.88
CA PHE A 429 -10.71 2.66 32.15
C PHE A 429 -10.95 3.74 33.22
N LEU A 430 -10.86 5.02 32.86
CA LEU A 430 -11.14 6.13 33.77
C LEU A 430 -12.61 6.12 34.24
N LEU A 431 -13.55 5.85 33.34
CA LEU A 431 -14.97 5.77 33.69
C LEU A 431 -15.25 4.56 34.60
N ALA A 432 -14.63 3.41 34.33
CA ALA A 432 -14.79 2.22 35.15
C ALA A 432 -14.24 2.43 36.57
N THR A 433 -13.06 3.03 36.68
CA THR A 433 -12.44 3.31 37.99
C THR A 433 -13.25 4.33 38.79
N THR A 434 -13.70 5.43 38.17
CA THR A 434 -14.53 6.44 38.85
C THR A 434 -15.88 5.85 39.29
N ALA A 435 -16.53 5.02 38.46
CA ALA A 435 -17.75 4.31 38.82
C ALA A 435 -17.53 3.34 39.99
N TYR A 436 -16.43 2.59 39.98
CA TYR A 436 -16.05 1.68 41.06
C TYR A 436 -15.84 2.43 42.39
N TRP A 437 -15.11 3.54 42.36
CA TRP A 437 -14.90 4.40 43.54
C TRP A 437 -16.21 4.99 44.07
N ALA A 438 -17.10 5.45 43.19
CA ALA A 438 -18.40 5.97 43.58
C ALA A 438 -19.27 4.88 44.25
N PHE A 439 -19.27 3.67 43.72
CA PHE A 439 -20.02 2.54 44.26
C PHE A 439 -19.52 2.11 45.64
N THR A 440 -18.20 1.94 45.77
CA THR A 440 -17.56 1.54 47.03
C THR A 440 -17.78 2.60 48.12
N THR A 441 -17.63 3.88 47.78
CA THR A 441 -17.87 4.99 48.72
C THR A 441 -19.31 5.02 49.22
N LYS A 442 -20.30 4.88 48.33
CA LYS A 442 -21.72 4.82 48.73
C LYS A 442 -22.01 3.65 49.69
N ARG A 443 -21.45 2.46 49.43
CA ARG A 443 -21.62 1.31 50.32
C ARG A 443 -21.02 1.57 51.70
N LEU A 444 -19.84 2.18 51.76
CA LEU A 444 -19.19 2.52 53.02
C LEU A 444 -20.00 3.54 53.82
N GLN A 445 -20.49 4.60 53.16
CA GLN A 445 -21.36 5.60 53.78
C GLN A 445 -22.62 4.99 54.39
N MET A 446 -23.29 4.09 53.67
CA MET A 446 -24.47 3.39 54.18
C MET A 446 -24.17 2.52 55.41
N ARG A 447 -23.01 1.86 55.43
CA ARG A 447 -22.58 1.03 56.57
C ARG A 447 -22.24 1.87 57.79
N LEU A 448 -21.49 2.97 57.60
CA LEU A 448 -21.16 3.91 58.67
C LEU A 448 -22.42 4.56 59.26
N ARG A 449 -23.37 4.94 58.40
CA ARG A 449 -24.65 5.49 58.84
C ARG A 449 -25.43 4.54 59.75
N ARG A 450 -25.52 3.26 59.38
CA ARG A 450 -26.18 2.24 60.23
C ARG A 450 -25.51 2.08 61.60
N LEU A 451 -24.17 2.10 61.64
CA LEU A 451 -23.41 2.02 62.90
C LEU A 451 -23.57 3.27 63.78
N ALA A 452 -23.74 4.44 63.15
CA ALA A 452 -23.93 5.70 63.86
C ALA A 452 -25.36 5.89 64.39
N GLU A 453 -26.38 5.32 63.73
CA GLU A 453 -27.80 5.57 64.05
C GLU A 453 -28.45 4.51 64.95
N LEU A 454 -28.02 3.25 64.88
CA LEU A 454 -28.68 2.12 65.55
C LEU A 454 -27.85 1.58 66.71
N ASP A 455 -28.52 1.07 67.74
CA ASP A 455 -27.89 0.25 68.77
C ASP A 455 -27.54 -1.13 68.19
N ALA A 456 -26.28 -1.53 68.32
CA ALA A 456 -25.75 -2.73 67.67
C ALA A 456 -26.42 -4.03 68.14
N LEU A 457 -26.96 -4.05 69.36
CA LEU A 457 -27.61 -5.23 69.93
C LEU A 457 -29.10 -5.29 69.60
N THR A 458 -29.80 -4.16 69.77
CA THR A 458 -31.27 -4.12 69.77
C THR A 458 -31.89 -3.65 68.45
N GLY A 459 -31.10 -3.02 67.57
CA GLY A 459 -31.56 -2.54 66.26
C GLY A 459 -32.48 -1.32 66.29
N VAL A 460 -32.87 -0.83 67.47
CA VAL A 460 -33.55 0.46 67.66
C VAL A 460 -32.53 1.61 67.67
N SER A 461 -32.98 2.87 67.76
CA SER A 461 -32.07 4.01 67.79
C SER A 461 -31.12 3.92 68.97
N ASN A 462 -29.82 4.19 68.77
CA ASN A 462 -28.93 4.39 69.91
C ASN A 462 -29.24 5.73 70.62
N ARG A 463 -28.67 5.95 71.80
CA ARG A 463 -28.90 7.16 72.61
C ARG A 463 -28.73 8.46 71.82
N HIS A 464 -27.67 8.55 71.01
CA HIS A 464 -27.37 9.75 70.24
C HIS A 464 -28.44 10.02 69.18
N HIS A 465 -28.73 9.01 68.35
CA HIS A 465 -29.72 9.12 67.29
C HIS A 465 -31.15 9.30 67.82
N PHE A 466 -31.51 8.65 68.93
CA PHE A 466 -32.78 8.88 69.60
C PHE A 466 -32.91 10.35 70.03
N SER A 467 -31.89 10.91 70.68
CA SER A 467 -31.91 12.29 71.17
C SER A 467 -32.03 13.30 70.03
N GLU A 468 -31.30 13.10 68.92
CA GLU A 468 -31.38 13.95 67.74
C GLU A 468 -32.74 13.85 67.05
N LYS A 469 -33.25 12.62 66.87
CA LYS A 469 -34.56 12.36 66.25
C LYS A 469 -35.69 12.92 67.12
N ALA A 470 -35.63 12.72 68.43
CA ALA A 470 -36.56 13.25 69.41
C ALA A 470 -36.57 14.78 69.45
N GLY A 471 -35.39 15.42 69.44
CA GLY A 471 -35.28 16.87 69.40
C GLY A 471 -35.89 17.48 68.14
N ARG A 472 -35.63 16.88 66.96
CA ARG A 472 -36.27 17.29 65.70
C ARG A 472 -37.78 17.12 65.74
N LEU A 473 -38.25 15.98 66.24
CA LEU A 473 -39.67 15.67 66.33
C LEU A 473 -40.41 16.64 67.26
N LEU A 474 -39.84 16.93 68.43
CA LEU A 474 -40.38 17.91 69.38
C LEU A 474 -40.43 19.33 68.80
N ALA A 475 -39.40 19.73 68.03
CA ALA A 475 -39.39 21.03 67.36
C ALA A 475 -40.52 21.15 66.32
N THR A 476 -40.75 20.10 65.53
CA THR A 476 -41.87 20.04 64.57
C THR A 476 -43.22 20.05 65.30
N CYS A 477 -43.40 19.21 66.31
CA CYS A 477 -44.65 19.16 67.07
C CYS A 477 -44.95 20.47 67.83
N ARG A 478 -43.91 21.21 68.27
CA ARG A 478 -44.06 22.54 68.88
C ARG A 478 -44.65 23.55 67.89
N GLN A 479 -44.23 23.52 66.63
CA GLN A 479 -44.77 24.40 65.59
C GLN A 479 -46.24 24.07 65.29
N ASP A 480 -46.58 22.79 65.29
CA ASP A 480 -47.94 22.31 65.00
C ASP A 480 -48.87 22.31 66.23
N HIS A 481 -48.39 22.75 67.40
CA HIS A 481 -49.06 22.62 68.70
C HIS A 481 -49.56 21.20 69.02
N ARG A 482 -48.86 20.17 68.53
CA ARG A 482 -49.19 18.76 68.74
C ARG A 482 -48.60 18.23 70.04
N VAL A 483 -49.43 17.68 70.91
CA VAL A 483 -48.99 17.04 72.16
C VAL A 483 -48.09 15.85 71.85
N VAL A 484 -47.03 15.66 72.63
CA VAL A 484 -46.11 14.52 72.50
C VAL A 484 -45.92 13.87 73.87
N ALA A 485 -46.07 12.54 73.94
CA ALA A 485 -45.78 11.77 75.14
C ALA A 485 -44.35 11.22 75.07
N LEU A 486 -43.61 11.35 76.17
CA LEU A 486 -42.34 10.68 76.37
C LEU A 486 -42.52 9.60 77.44
N LEU A 487 -42.13 8.38 77.09
CA LEU A 487 -42.05 7.24 77.98
C LEU A 487 -40.56 6.93 78.16
N THR A 488 -40.08 6.89 79.40
CA THR A 488 -38.77 6.29 79.74
C THR A 488 -39.02 5.05 80.57
N PHE A 489 -38.26 4.00 80.32
CA PHE A 489 -38.42 2.75 81.04
C PHE A 489 -37.12 2.00 81.20
N ASP A 490 -37.07 1.24 82.29
CA ASP A 490 -35.93 0.45 82.70
C ASP A 490 -36.41 -0.94 83.13
N LEU A 491 -35.65 -1.96 82.73
CA LEU A 491 -35.99 -3.36 83.01
C LEU A 491 -35.77 -3.69 84.48
N ASP A 492 -36.84 -4.14 85.14
CA ASP A 492 -36.79 -4.45 86.55
C ASP A 492 -35.96 -5.70 86.81
N HIS A 493 -35.04 -5.60 87.78
CA HIS A 493 -34.15 -6.69 88.18
C HIS A 493 -33.26 -7.25 87.04
N PHE A 494 -32.98 -6.46 85.98
CA PHE A 494 -32.18 -6.93 84.84
C PHE A 494 -30.78 -7.43 85.23
N LYS A 495 -30.13 -6.79 86.21
CA LYS A 495 -28.87 -7.31 86.77
C LYS A 495 -29.00 -8.75 87.28
N GLN A 496 -30.12 -9.12 87.91
CA GLN A 496 -30.35 -10.49 88.38
C GLN A 496 -30.54 -11.47 87.22
N VAL A 497 -31.13 -11.01 86.11
CA VAL A 497 -31.22 -11.81 84.88
C VAL A 497 -29.81 -12.13 84.35
N ASN A 498 -28.94 -11.12 84.27
CA ASN A 498 -27.54 -11.31 83.87
C ASN A 498 -26.78 -12.22 84.85
N ASP A 499 -26.91 -11.97 86.15
CA ASP A 499 -26.18 -12.72 87.19
C ASP A 499 -26.62 -14.19 87.24
N ARG A 500 -27.89 -14.51 86.93
CA ARG A 500 -28.45 -15.86 87.02
C ARG A 500 -28.36 -16.66 85.73
N PHE A 501 -28.56 -16.02 84.57
CA PHE A 501 -28.68 -16.70 83.27
C PHE A 501 -27.57 -16.33 82.28
N GLY A 502 -26.65 -15.44 82.68
CA GLY A 502 -25.54 -14.98 81.86
C GLY A 502 -25.89 -13.79 80.96
N HIS A 503 -24.85 -13.11 80.47
CA HIS A 503 -25.01 -11.92 79.64
C HIS A 503 -25.71 -12.20 78.29
N GLU A 504 -25.55 -13.40 77.72
CA GLU A 504 -26.27 -13.78 76.48
C GLU A 504 -27.79 -13.81 76.68
N ALA A 505 -28.25 -14.23 77.86
CA ALA A 505 -29.67 -14.21 78.21
C ALA A 505 -30.18 -12.78 78.37
N GLY A 506 -29.41 -11.91 79.03
CA GLY A 506 -29.72 -10.48 79.13
C GLY A 506 -29.77 -9.79 77.78
N ASP A 507 -28.82 -10.09 76.89
CA ASP A 507 -28.77 -9.54 75.54
C ASP A 507 -30.01 -9.94 74.72
N TRP A 508 -30.43 -11.20 74.82
CA TRP A 508 -31.67 -11.67 74.21
C TRP A 508 -32.91 -10.98 74.81
N VAL A 509 -32.97 -10.77 76.12
CA VAL A 509 -34.05 -10.03 76.78
C VAL A 509 -34.13 -8.59 76.25
N LEU A 510 -33.01 -7.90 76.13
CA LEU A 510 -32.95 -6.55 75.58
C LEU A 510 -33.46 -6.49 74.12
N GLN A 511 -33.14 -7.51 73.31
CA GLN A 511 -33.66 -7.64 71.95
C GLN A 511 -35.18 -7.85 71.92
N GLN A 512 -35.72 -8.70 72.79
CA GLN A 512 -37.17 -8.92 72.87
C GLN A 512 -37.90 -7.66 73.34
N VAL A 513 -37.33 -6.94 74.30
CA VAL A 513 -37.87 -5.68 74.81
C VAL A 513 -37.92 -4.64 73.70
N ALA A 514 -36.80 -4.45 73.00
CA ALA A 514 -36.73 -3.52 71.89
C ALA A 514 -37.72 -3.88 70.78
N LYS A 515 -37.88 -5.18 70.47
CA LYS A 515 -38.84 -5.67 69.48
C LYS A 515 -40.28 -5.42 69.90
N ALA A 516 -40.68 -5.81 71.10
CA ALA A 516 -42.04 -5.63 71.62
C ALA A 516 -42.43 -4.15 71.64
N CYS A 517 -41.55 -3.29 72.16
CA CYS A 517 -41.80 -1.86 72.19
C CYS A 517 -41.76 -1.22 70.79
N ALA A 518 -40.93 -1.70 69.86
CA ALA A 518 -40.92 -1.20 68.49
C ALA A 518 -42.17 -1.59 67.69
N GLU A 519 -42.79 -2.74 67.97
CA GLU A 519 -44.07 -3.15 67.36
C GLU A 519 -45.25 -2.28 67.82
N LEU A 520 -45.11 -1.63 68.98
CA LEU A 520 -46.07 -0.65 69.50
C LEU A 520 -45.84 0.77 68.93
N CYS A 521 -44.71 1.02 68.27
CA CYS A 521 -44.44 2.30 67.61
C CYS A 521 -45.09 2.38 66.22
N GLY A 522 -45.86 3.43 65.98
CA GLY A 522 -46.40 3.78 64.68
C GLY A 522 -45.46 4.62 63.80
N PRO A 523 -45.88 4.94 62.56
CA PRO A 523 -45.14 5.84 61.68
C PRO A 523 -44.96 7.23 62.32
N GLY A 524 -43.72 7.63 62.57
CA GLY A 524 -43.38 8.91 63.20
C GLY A 524 -42.95 8.81 64.66
N ASP A 525 -43.22 7.69 65.31
CA ASP A 525 -42.75 7.41 66.67
C ASP A 525 -41.24 7.14 66.68
N CYS A 526 -40.63 7.29 67.85
CA CYS A 526 -39.22 7.02 68.05
C CYS A 526 -39.06 6.10 69.25
N ILE A 527 -38.35 5.00 69.07
CA ILE A 527 -37.83 4.16 70.15
C ILE A 527 -36.30 4.17 70.10
N GLY A 528 -35.68 4.22 71.27
CA GLY A 528 -34.25 4.10 71.39
C GLY A 528 -33.80 3.50 72.72
N ARG A 529 -32.62 2.89 72.69
CA ARG A 529 -31.92 2.40 73.88
C ARG A 529 -30.97 3.49 74.36
N LEU A 530 -31.21 3.98 75.58
CA LEU A 530 -30.47 5.10 76.17
C LEU A 530 -29.24 4.64 76.96
N GLY A 531 -29.27 3.41 77.49
CA GLY A 531 -28.23 2.87 78.35
C GLY A 531 -28.30 1.35 78.46
N GLY A 532 -27.74 0.80 79.54
CA GLY A 532 -27.62 -0.65 79.75
C GLY A 532 -28.95 -1.39 79.62
N GLU A 533 -29.93 -1.04 80.43
CA GLU A 533 -31.29 -1.62 80.41
C GLU A 533 -32.39 -0.57 80.24
N GLU A 534 -31.98 0.65 79.88
CA GLU A 534 -32.82 1.85 79.78
C GLU A 534 -33.22 2.12 78.33
N PHE A 535 -34.51 2.37 78.13
CA PHE A 535 -35.12 2.69 76.85
C PHE A 535 -36.03 3.90 76.96
N ALA A 536 -36.29 4.53 75.82
CA ALA A 536 -37.27 5.58 75.71
C ALA A 536 -38.09 5.48 74.43
N MET A 537 -39.34 5.90 74.52
CA MET A 537 -40.26 6.05 73.40
C MET A 537 -40.80 7.49 73.39
N LEU A 538 -40.79 8.12 72.22
CA LEU A 538 -41.39 9.42 71.98
C LEU A 538 -42.53 9.26 70.96
N LEU A 539 -43.74 9.63 71.38
CA LEU A 539 -44.99 9.35 70.68
C LEU A 539 -45.73 10.67 70.34
N PRO A 540 -45.59 11.19 69.12
CA PRO A 540 -46.33 12.37 68.66
C PRO A 540 -47.83 12.15 68.63
N GLY A 541 -48.60 13.18 68.98
CA GLY A 541 -50.06 13.14 69.01
C GLY A 541 -50.63 12.37 70.21
N CYS A 542 -49.79 11.91 71.13
CA CYS A 542 -50.20 11.22 72.35
C CYS A 542 -50.03 12.15 73.56
N ASP A 543 -51.06 12.23 74.40
CA ASP A 543 -50.98 12.81 75.75
C ASP A 543 -50.50 11.76 76.77
N ALA A 544 -50.28 12.16 78.02
CA ALA A 544 -49.81 11.25 79.06
C ALA A 544 -50.78 10.08 79.31
N ALA A 545 -52.09 10.28 79.13
CA ALA A 545 -53.10 9.22 79.26
C ALA A 545 -52.97 8.17 78.14
N THR A 546 -52.74 8.61 76.91
CA THR A 546 -52.50 7.72 75.77
C THR A 546 -51.14 7.04 75.89
N GLY A 547 -50.10 7.78 76.29
CA GLY A 547 -48.80 7.21 76.62
C GLY A 547 -48.89 6.13 77.70
N ARG A 548 -49.73 6.33 78.72
CA ARG A 548 -50.01 5.32 79.76
C ARG A 548 -50.57 4.03 79.19
N ARG A 549 -51.52 4.11 78.26
CA ARG A 549 -52.05 2.91 77.57
C ARG A 549 -50.94 2.18 76.81
N VAL A 550 -50.12 2.89 76.03
CA VAL A 550 -49.01 2.28 75.29
C VAL A 550 -47.99 1.61 76.22
N ALA A 551 -47.71 2.22 77.38
CA ALA A 551 -46.83 1.61 78.38
C ALA A 551 -47.45 0.39 79.07
N GLU A 552 -48.76 0.40 79.32
CA GLU A 552 -49.49 -0.76 79.86
C GLU A 552 -49.52 -1.92 78.86
N ASP A 553 -49.74 -1.62 77.57
CA ASP A 553 -49.65 -2.59 76.48
C ASP A 553 -48.24 -3.14 76.34
N ALA A 554 -47.22 -2.28 76.44
CA ALA A 554 -45.81 -2.70 76.45
C ALA A 554 -45.54 -3.64 77.64
N LEU A 555 -45.97 -3.29 78.84
CA LEU A 555 -45.80 -4.12 80.02
C LEU A 555 -46.48 -5.49 79.86
N ALA A 556 -47.69 -5.53 79.30
CA ALA A 556 -48.41 -6.76 79.02
C ALA A 556 -47.70 -7.62 77.96
N GLN A 557 -47.18 -7.01 76.89
CA GLN A 557 -46.40 -7.71 75.86
C GLN A 557 -45.09 -8.27 76.41
N LEU A 558 -44.38 -7.49 77.24
CA LEU A 558 -43.14 -7.95 77.89
C LEU A 558 -43.40 -9.14 78.82
N ALA A 559 -44.46 -9.09 79.63
CA ALA A 559 -44.84 -10.19 80.51
C ALA A 559 -45.27 -11.46 79.74
N ALA A 560 -45.80 -11.30 78.53
CA ALA A 560 -46.25 -12.40 77.67
C ALA A 560 -45.13 -13.05 76.83
N VAL A 561 -43.91 -12.51 76.83
CA VAL A 561 -42.77 -13.11 76.13
C VAL A 561 -42.47 -14.49 76.72
N ASP A 562 -42.61 -15.55 75.92
CA ASP A 562 -42.32 -16.93 76.36
C ASP A 562 -40.81 -17.19 76.42
N THR A 563 -40.25 -16.96 77.60
CA THR A 563 -38.81 -17.13 77.88
C THR A 563 -38.38 -18.61 77.90
N ARG A 564 -39.33 -19.53 78.11
CA ARG A 564 -39.07 -20.99 78.17
C ARG A 564 -38.65 -21.56 76.83
N GLN A 565 -39.07 -20.95 75.72
CA GLN A 565 -38.66 -21.35 74.38
C GLN A 565 -37.13 -21.23 74.17
N ARG A 566 -36.46 -20.38 74.96
CA ARG A 566 -34.99 -20.24 74.99
C ARG A 566 -34.31 -20.94 76.16
N GLY A 567 -35.07 -21.68 76.98
CA GLY A 567 -34.57 -22.38 78.16
C GLY A 567 -34.45 -21.52 79.41
N TYR A 568 -35.00 -20.30 79.41
CA TYR A 568 -35.02 -19.41 80.58
C TYR A 568 -36.37 -19.50 81.30
N ASP A 569 -36.35 -19.56 82.64
CA ASP A 569 -37.56 -19.49 83.48
C ASP A 569 -37.58 -18.14 84.21
N LEU A 570 -37.91 -17.09 83.46
CA LEU A 570 -37.97 -15.71 83.95
C LEU A 570 -39.13 -14.94 83.31
N SER A 571 -39.69 -13.97 84.05
CA SER A 571 -40.66 -13.01 83.52
C SER A 571 -39.97 -11.68 83.26
N ILE A 572 -40.20 -11.07 82.10
CA ILE A 572 -39.65 -9.76 81.76
C ILE A 572 -40.61 -8.71 82.29
N ALA A 573 -40.12 -7.86 83.19
CA ALA A 573 -40.86 -6.73 83.74
C ALA A 573 -40.07 -5.44 83.56
N ALA A 574 -40.78 -4.33 83.44
CA ALA A 574 -40.19 -3.00 83.33
C ALA A 574 -41.00 -2.00 84.15
N SER A 575 -40.33 -0.97 84.64
CA SER A 575 -40.97 0.19 85.26
C SER A 575 -40.97 1.34 84.26
N PHE A 576 -42.15 1.89 83.96
CA PHE A 576 -42.34 2.96 82.98
C PHE A 576 -42.65 4.29 83.69
N GLY A 577 -41.96 5.34 83.27
CA GLY A 577 -42.23 6.73 83.61
C GLY A 577 -42.72 7.50 82.41
N ILE A 578 -43.80 8.27 82.58
CA ILE A 578 -44.47 8.94 81.48
C ILE A 578 -44.62 10.42 81.79
N THR A 579 -44.37 11.26 80.79
CA THR A 579 -44.79 12.66 80.80
C THR A 579 -45.23 13.06 79.40
N ASP A 580 -45.83 14.24 79.27
CA ASP A 580 -46.14 14.83 77.97
C ASP A 580 -45.71 16.30 77.90
N THR A 581 -45.80 16.86 76.70
CA THR A 581 -45.45 18.26 76.44
C THR A 581 -46.41 19.27 77.07
N THR A 582 -47.61 18.87 77.50
CA THR A 582 -48.53 19.77 78.22
C THR A 582 -48.03 20.04 79.63
N LEU A 583 -47.44 19.03 80.27
CA LEU A 583 -46.87 19.12 81.61
C LEU A 583 -45.43 19.63 81.62
N SER A 584 -44.63 19.20 80.64
CA SER A 584 -43.17 19.39 80.66
C SER A 584 -42.65 20.35 79.60
N GLY A 585 -43.50 20.81 78.69
CA GLY A 585 -43.09 21.57 77.50
C GLY A 585 -42.36 20.70 76.46
N TYR A 586 -41.92 21.34 75.37
CA TYR A 586 -41.27 20.67 74.22
C TYR A 586 -39.74 20.55 74.35
N ASP A 587 -39.20 20.68 75.56
CA ASP A 587 -37.76 20.49 75.81
C ASP A 587 -37.48 19.02 76.17
N LEU A 588 -36.65 18.35 75.37
CA LEU A 588 -36.35 16.93 75.56
C LEU A 588 -35.71 16.65 76.92
N THR A 589 -34.81 17.53 77.37
CA THR A 589 -34.11 17.35 78.66
C THR A 589 -35.11 17.37 79.82
N ARG A 590 -36.05 18.31 79.79
CA ARG A 590 -37.12 18.41 80.78
C ARG A 590 -38.09 17.23 80.72
N LEU A 591 -38.51 16.82 79.51
CA LEU A 591 -39.36 15.63 79.33
C LEU A 591 -38.67 14.37 79.90
N MET A 592 -37.40 14.12 79.54
CA MET A 592 -36.61 13.01 80.05
C MET A 592 -36.52 13.04 81.58
N SER A 593 -36.19 14.19 82.17
CA SER A 593 -36.10 14.32 83.63
C SER A 593 -37.43 14.05 84.35
N HIS A 594 -38.55 14.50 83.79
CA HIS A 594 -39.87 14.26 84.37
C HIS A 594 -40.33 12.80 84.20
N ALA A 595 -40.08 12.20 83.03
CA ALA A 595 -40.31 10.78 82.80
C ALA A 595 -39.48 9.92 83.76
N ASP A 596 -38.19 10.21 83.95
CA ASP A 596 -37.32 9.45 84.86
C ASP A 596 -37.77 9.55 86.32
N ARG A 597 -38.25 10.72 86.75
CA ARG A 597 -38.86 10.90 88.09
C ARG A 597 -40.10 10.03 88.26
N ALA A 598 -40.95 9.96 87.24
CA ALA A 598 -42.12 9.08 87.24
C ALA A 598 -41.71 7.59 87.25
N MET A 599 -40.72 7.21 86.45
CA MET A 599 -40.17 5.85 86.40
C MET A 599 -39.61 5.43 87.77
N TYR A 600 -38.88 6.35 88.44
CA TYR A 600 -38.37 6.11 89.78
C TYR A 600 -39.50 5.92 90.80
N ALA A 601 -40.61 6.67 90.68
CA ALA A 601 -41.80 6.46 91.49
C ALA A 601 -42.45 5.09 91.23
N ALA A 602 -42.52 4.64 89.96
CA ALA A 602 -42.97 3.29 89.62
C ALA A 602 -42.11 2.21 90.29
N LYS A 603 -40.77 2.36 90.27
CA LYS A 603 -39.85 1.45 90.94
C LYS A 603 -40.07 1.39 92.46
N ARG A 604 -40.28 2.54 93.11
CA ARG A 604 -40.52 2.61 94.56
C ARG A 604 -41.89 2.08 94.98
N ALA A 605 -42.89 2.23 94.13
CA ALA A 605 -44.24 1.76 94.41
C ALA A 605 -44.40 0.23 94.29
N GLY A 606 -43.34 -0.49 93.89
CA GLY A 606 -43.32 -1.95 93.82
C GLY A 606 -42.99 -2.52 92.43
N ARG A 607 -42.44 -1.71 91.51
CA ARG A 607 -41.97 -2.12 90.17
C ARG A 607 -43.10 -2.68 89.27
N ALA A 608 -42.74 -3.12 88.07
CA ALA A 608 -43.61 -3.73 87.07
C ALA A 608 -44.90 -2.94 86.84
N ARG A 609 -44.77 -1.62 86.64
CA ARG A 609 -45.91 -0.70 86.53
C ARG A 609 -45.58 0.57 85.79
N VAL A 610 -46.63 1.31 85.50
CA VAL A 610 -46.59 2.60 84.85
C VAL A 610 -46.89 3.70 85.87
N ALA A 611 -46.07 4.74 85.89
CA ALA A 611 -46.33 5.97 86.62
C ALA A 611 -46.29 7.18 85.67
N VAL A 612 -47.25 8.08 85.85
CA VAL A 612 -47.31 9.36 85.12
C VAL A 612 -46.74 10.45 86.02
N PHE A 613 -45.96 11.36 85.44
CA PHE A 613 -45.40 12.50 86.14
C PHE A 613 -46.51 13.41 86.64
N ASP A 614 -46.48 13.67 87.95
CA ASP A 614 -47.39 14.56 88.65
C ASP A 614 -46.55 15.42 89.61
N GLU A 615 -46.62 16.74 89.42
CA GLU A 615 -45.78 17.71 90.13
C GLU A 615 -46.04 17.71 91.64
N ASP A 616 -47.28 17.39 92.06
CA ASP A 616 -47.70 17.35 93.46
C ASP A 616 -47.28 16.04 94.16
N ASN A 617 -47.35 14.90 93.47
CA ASN A 617 -46.95 13.60 94.01
C ASN A 617 -45.42 13.41 94.08
N VAL A 618 -44.66 13.99 93.14
CA VAL A 618 -43.19 13.88 93.15
C VAL A 618 -42.58 14.73 94.28
N ARG A 619 -43.19 15.85 94.66
CA ARG A 619 -42.72 16.70 95.77
C ARG A 619 -42.85 16.02 97.14
N ALA A 620 -43.81 15.11 97.31
CA ALA A 620 -44.03 14.32 98.53
C ALA A 620 -43.08 13.11 98.67
N LEU A 621 -42.51 12.64 97.56
CA LEU A 621 -41.60 11.47 97.50
C LEU A 621 -40.11 11.85 97.42
N MET A 622 -39.78 13.15 97.46
CA MET A 622 -38.42 13.69 97.51
C MET A 622 -38.00 14.10 98.94
N PRO A 623 -36.74 13.88 99.37
CA PRO A 623 -36.29 14.29 100.70
C PRO A 623 -36.31 15.82 100.87
N ARG A 624 -36.85 16.32 102.00
CA ARG A 624 -36.68 17.73 102.42
C ARG A 624 -35.24 17.95 102.94
N PRO A 625 -34.59 19.08 102.63
CA PRO A 625 -33.23 19.35 103.09
C PRO A 625 -33.23 19.77 104.57
N GLY A 626 -32.55 19.01 105.43
CA GLY A 626 -32.14 19.44 106.77
C GLY A 626 -32.43 18.47 107.92
N THR A 627 -31.48 17.58 108.21
CA THR A 627 -30.86 17.22 109.53
C THR A 627 -30.35 15.76 109.55
N PRO A 628 -29.27 15.45 110.31
CA PRO A 628 -28.20 14.52 109.90
C PRO A 628 -28.19 13.13 110.56
N ASP A 629 -27.32 12.27 109.98
CA ASP A 629 -26.91 10.88 110.28
C ASP A 629 -27.81 9.74 109.76
N ALA A 630 -27.32 8.73 109.02
CA ALA A 630 -25.98 8.15 109.01
C ALA A 630 -25.43 7.87 107.60
N ALA A 631 -24.11 8.00 107.48
CA ALA A 631 -23.30 7.81 106.29
C ALA A 631 -23.37 6.38 105.71
N VAL A 632 -23.53 6.29 104.38
CA VAL A 632 -22.83 5.29 103.57
C VAL A 632 -22.20 6.00 102.37
N ASP A 633 -20.91 5.79 102.28
CA ASP A 633 -19.89 6.32 101.40
C ASP A 633 -20.12 5.98 99.92
N LEU A 634 -20.16 6.99 99.05
CA LEU A 634 -19.84 6.90 97.62
C LEU A 634 -19.34 8.26 97.12
N ARG A 635 -18.20 8.73 97.63
CA ARG A 635 -17.30 9.56 96.82
C ARG A 635 -16.48 8.61 95.94
N GLU A 636 -16.74 8.61 94.64
CA GLU A 636 -15.76 8.50 93.54
C GLU A 636 -16.45 8.12 92.24
N ARG A 637 -16.50 9.07 91.29
CA ARG A 637 -16.05 8.87 89.89
C ARG A 637 -16.27 10.16 89.10
N ARG A 638 -15.21 10.98 89.10
CA ARG A 638 -14.84 11.77 87.91
C ARG A 638 -14.57 10.79 86.78
N VAL A 639 -15.13 11.03 85.60
CA VAL A 639 -14.42 10.78 84.34
C VAL A 639 -14.70 11.95 83.39
N GLN A 640 -13.60 12.45 82.85
CA GLN A 640 -13.43 13.51 81.86
C GLN A 640 -13.99 13.14 80.47
N PRO A 641 -14.14 14.13 79.57
CA PRO A 641 -14.67 13.94 78.23
C PRO A 641 -13.66 13.27 77.30
N VAL A 642 -14.16 12.50 76.34
CA VAL A 642 -13.49 12.16 75.07
C VAL A 642 -14.44 12.53 73.93
#